data_AF-A0A453JEZ1-F1
#
_entry.id   AF-A0A453JEZ1-F1
#
_cell.length_a   1.000
_cell.length_b   1.000
_cell.length_c   1.000
_cell.angle_alpha   90.00
_cell.angle_beta   90.00
_cell.angle_gamma   90.00
#
_symmetry.space_group_name_H-M   'P 1'
#
loop_
_entity.id
_entity.type
_entity.pdbx_description
1 polymer ?
#
loop_
_entity_poly.entity_id
_entity_poly.type
_entity_poly.pdbx_seq_one_letter_code
_entity_poly.pdbx_strand_id
1 'polypeptide(L)'
;MQNDFGKGGSRSGYAKPTQNFSGPAAAVSGSPSQVRNQRHPNQGHSNYHSNNSPNSDGRWAGVQTRNFSAPTVYSGPSDKSQGPLGTIKGHGGGPQSNLRSLKSLRAVEQYYHTLQQMKWGPMTEHVLDNLRCKIDVFQANQVLKLLHDHNIALGFFHWLKRQPGFKHDGHTYTTMIGILGQAKQFGTMRKLLDEMSLVNCKPTVVTYNRIIHAYGRANFLREAVQVFEEMEGAGYEPDRVTYCTLIDIHAKSGYLEVAMDLYGRMQEVGLSPDTFTYSAMVNCLGKGGQLAAAYKLFCEMIENGCTPNLVTYNIIIALQAKARNYDNVVKLYRDMQIAGFRPDKITYSIVMEVLGHCGHLDEAEAVFLEMRRDWAPDEPVYGLLVDLWGKAGNVDKALGWYHAMLQDGLQPNVPTCNSLLSAFLKLNRFQDAYSVLQNMLAQGLVPSLQTYTLLLSCCTDAHASMGLCCQLMAITGHPAHMFLLYLPDAEPGGENVRDHARYFLDMMHSEDRESKRGIMDAVIDFLHKSGLKEEAGFIWEVAAQKNVYPDSVREKSSSYWLINLHLMSEGTAVTALSRTLAWFHRQMLLMGSCPERIDIVTGWGRRSRVTGSSLVRQSIEKLLHLFQFPLFAARGNTGCFVGCGEPLSQWLHNPYVERMHLL
;
A
#
# COMPACT_ATOMS: atom_id res chain seq x y z
N MET A 1 16.75 -53.38 -24.23
CA MET A 1 16.40 -52.82 -25.55
C MET A 1 16.71 -51.33 -25.48
N GLN A 2 17.91 -50.98 -25.95
CA GLN A 2 18.12 -50.17 -27.17
C GLN A 2 17.70 -48.70 -26.94
N ASN A 3 18.66 -47.77 -26.83
CA ASN A 3 19.29 -47.05 -27.96
C ASN A 3 18.25 -46.10 -28.59
N ASP A 4 18.50 -44.85 -28.95
CA ASP A 4 19.72 -44.07 -29.14
C ASP A 4 19.30 -42.70 -29.74
N PHE A 5 20.24 -41.76 -29.81
CA PHE A 5 20.45 -40.73 -30.85
C PHE A 5 19.22 -40.00 -31.48
N GLY A 6 19.15 -38.67 -31.58
CA GLY A 6 20.21 -37.67 -31.70
C GLY A 6 19.93 -36.72 -32.88
N LYS A 7 20.63 -35.57 -32.87
CA LYS A 7 20.83 -34.59 -33.97
C LYS A 7 19.62 -33.67 -34.29
N GLY A 8 19.77 -32.37 -34.55
CA GLY A 8 20.95 -31.51 -34.70
C GLY A 8 20.61 -30.30 -35.59
N GLY A 9 21.29 -29.15 -35.35
CA GLY A 9 21.49 -28.01 -36.28
C GLY A 9 20.25 -27.14 -36.60
N SER A 10 20.32 -25.84 -36.89
CA SER A 10 21.43 -24.91 -37.11
C SER A 10 20.90 -23.47 -37.28
N ARG A 11 21.73 -22.50 -36.85
CA ARG A 11 21.80 -21.04 -37.14
C ARG A 11 21.00 -20.45 -38.33
N SER A 12 20.36 -19.29 -38.08
CA SER A 12 20.56 -17.96 -38.70
C SER A 12 19.72 -16.95 -37.90
N GLY A 13 20.07 -15.69 -37.60
CA GLY A 13 20.62 -14.63 -38.43
C GLY A 13 19.59 -13.48 -38.51
N TYR A 14 20.03 -12.22 -38.39
CA TYR A 14 19.29 -10.94 -38.55
C TYR A 14 18.48 -10.42 -37.35
N ALA A 15 18.37 -9.11 -37.07
CA ALA A 15 19.15 -7.89 -37.35
C ALA A 15 18.47 -6.76 -36.53
N LYS A 16 19.24 -5.86 -35.92
CA LYS A 16 18.73 -4.59 -35.36
C LYS A 16 18.60 -3.56 -36.50
N PRO A 17 17.53 -2.74 -36.55
CA PRO A 17 17.55 -1.54 -37.37
C PRO A 17 18.06 -0.34 -36.55
N THR A 18 19.14 0.25 -37.06
CA THR A 18 19.55 1.64 -36.83
C THR A 18 18.82 2.52 -37.86
N GLN A 19 18.20 3.62 -37.42
CA GLN A 19 17.83 4.71 -38.32
C GLN A 19 18.42 6.03 -37.80
N ASN A 20 19.34 6.55 -38.58
CA ASN A 20 19.81 7.93 -38.56
C ASN A 20 18.74 8.82 -39.20
N PHE A 21 18.49 10.00 -38.64
CA PHE A 21 18.07 11.16 -39.42
C PHE A 21 18.92 12.37 -39.05
N SER A 22 19.45 12.99 -40.09
CA SER A 22 20.40 14.08 -40.14
C SER A 22 19.69 15.41 -40.39
N GLY A 23 19.93 16.41 -39.52
CA GLY A 23 19.96 17.87 -39.80
C GLY A 23 18.70 18.56 -40.35
N PRO A 24 18.64 19.91 -40.36
CA PRO A 24 19.77 20.85 -40.32
C PRO A 24 19.72 21.90 -39.20
N ALA A 25 20.88 22.51 -38.98
CA ALA A 25 21.11 23.65 -38.11
C ALA A 25 20.68 24.97 -38.78
N ALA A 26 20.18 25.90 -37.98
CA ALA A 26 20.17 27.34 -38.30
C ALA A 26 20.56 28.12 -37.05
N ALA A 27 21.66 28.87 -37.17
CA ALA A 27 22.18 29.79 -36.18
C ALA A 27 21.50 31.15 -36.33
N VAL A 28 21.08 31.78 -35.23
CA VAL A 28 21.03 33.25 -35.12
C VAL A 28 21.41 33.66 -33.68
N SER A 29 22.36 34.58 -33.65
CA SER A 29 22.94 35.37 -32.57
C SER A 29 21.96 36.26 -31.79
N GLY A 30 22.25 36.55 -30.52
CA GLY A 30 21.67 37.69 -29.81
C GLY A 30 21.97 37.72 -28.31
N SER A 31 22.88 38.59 -27.90
CA SER A 31 23.41 38.84 -26.55
C SER A 31 22.38 39.42 -25.54
N PRO A 32 22.72 39.51 -24.24
CA PRO A 32 21.78 39.78 -23.15
C PRO A 32 21.64 41.28 -22.82
N SER A 33 20.43 41.72 -22.47
CA SER A 33 20.19 43.08 -21.96
C SER A 33 19.67 43.05 -20.52
N GLN A 34 20.50 43.60 -19.63
CA GLN A 34 20.17 44.07 -18.27
C GLN A 34 19.21 45.27 -18.32
N VAL A 35 18.17 45.29 -17.48
CA VAL A 35 17.59 46.50 -16.83
C VAL A 35 16.84 46.02 -15.57
N ARG A 36 17.39 46.14 -14.36
CA ARG A 36 17.40 47.27 -13.41
C ARG A 36 16.18 47.32 -12.47
N ASN A 37 16.47 47.05 -11.19
CA ASN A 37 15.89 47.56 -9.94
C ASN A 37 14.77 48.60 -10.03
N GLN A 38 13.69 48.37 -9.27
CA GLN A 38 13.13 49.38 -8.37
C GLN A 38 12.78 48.77 -7.01
N ARG A 39 13.08 49.56 -5.97
CA ARG A 39 13.02 49.28 -4.53
C ARG A 39 11.99 50.23 -3.90
N HIS A 40 11.28 49.72 -2.88
CA HIS A 40 10.74 50.39 -1.66
C HIS A 40 9.47 51.27 -1.76
N PRO A 41 8.83 51.63 -0.62
CA PRO A 41 8.48 50.83 0.60
C PRO A 41 7.09 51.19 1.21
N ASN A 42 6.61 50.42 2.20
CA ASN A 42 5.98 50.86 3.49
C ASN A 42 5.18 49.69 4.10
N GLN A 43 5.58 49.17 5.27
CA GLN A 43 5.23 49.64 6.63
C GLN A 43 3.73 49.52 6.95
N GLY A 44 3.44 48.65 7.92
CA GLY A 44 2.14 48.47 8.55
C GLY A 44 2.29 47.56 9.77
N HIS A 45 2.84 48.10 10.85
CA HIS A 45 2.81 47.52 12.19
C HIS A 45 1.37 47.37 12.68
N SER A 46 1.04 46.26 13.33
CA SER A 46 0.17 46.27 14.51
C SER A 46 0.50 45.10 15.44
N ASN A 47 1.09 45.45 16.57
CA ASN A 47 1.15 44.66 17.80
C ASN A 47 -0.28 44.43 18.31
N TYR A 48 -0.59 43.27 18.89
CA TYR A 48 -1.38 43.21 20.11
C TYR A 48 -0.87 42.11 21.04
N HIS A 49 -0.63 42.55 22.28
CA HIS A 49 -0.15 41.81 23.41
C HIS A 49 -1.14 40.78 23.95
N SER A 50 -0.56 39.69 24.45
CA SER A 50 -0.92 38.94 25.68
C SER A 50 -1.95 39.58 26.61
N ASN A 51 -2.91 38.78 27.11
CA ASN A 51 -3.01 38.44 28.54
C ASN A 51 -4.22 37.57 28.93
N ASN A 52 -3.95 36.68 29.90
CA ASN A 52 -4.79 36.22 31.01
C ASN A 52 -5.89 35.16 30.81
N SER A 53 -5.58 33.96 31.31
CA SER A 53 -6.42 33.20 32.27
C SER A 53 -6.10 33.71 33.70
N PRO A 54 -6.73 33.24 34.82
CA PRO A 54 -7.86 32.31 34.98
C PRO A 54 -8.94 32.83 35.97
N ASN A 55 -10.11 32.18 36.05
CA ASN A 55 -10.77 31.94 37.34
C ASN A 55 -11.86 30.87 37.30
N SER A 56 -11.93 30.17 38.42
CA SER A 56 -12.81 29.08 38.85
C SER A 56 -14.18 29.56 39.35
N ASP A 57 -15.17 28.65 39.29
CA ASP A 57 -16.03 28.19 40.40
C ASP A 57 -17.55 28.07 40.14
N GLY A 58 -18.09 26.96 40.66
CA GLY A 58 -19.46 26.83 41.20
C GLY A 58 -20.57 26.42 40.22
N ARG A 59 -20.90 25.13 40.06
CA ARG A 59 -21.78 24.26 40.89
C ARG A 59 -23.31 24.34 40.62
N TRP A 60 -23.82 23.20 40.10
CA TRP A 60 -25.02 22.40 40.49
C TRP A 60 -26.39 22.55 39.80
N ALA A 61 -26.82 21.36 39.32
CA ALA A 61 -28.14 20.72 39.38
C ALA A 61 -29.17 20.95 38.25
N GLY A 62 -29.63 19.82 37.69
CA GLY A 62 -30.77 19.73 36.78
C GLY A 62 -30.91 18.36 36.11
N VAL A 63 -31.31 17.35 36.89
CA VAL A 63 -31.66 16.00 36.43
C VAL A 63 -32.84 16.06 35.45
N GLN A 64 -32.75 15.41 34.29
CA GLN A 64 -33.90 14.75 33.67
C GLN A 64 -33.47 13.60 32.74
N THR A 65 -34.24 12.53 32.87
CA THR A 65 -34.07 11.19 32.34
C THR A 65 -34.59 11.05 30.91
N ARG A 66 -33.93 10.23 30.07
CA ARG A 66 -34.50 9.03 29.39
C ARG A 66 -33.63 8.49 28.25
N ASN A 67 -33.25 7.23 28.43
CA ASN A 67 -33.27 6.08 27.51
C ASN A 67 -32.48 6.06 26.19
N PHE A 68 -31.49 5.14 26.19
CA PHE A 68 -31.16 4.09 25.22
C PHE A 68 -31.20 4.42 23.72
N SER A 69 -30.01 4.39 23.09
CA SER A 69 -29.83 3.89 21.73
C SER A 69 -28.39 3.35 21.56
N ALA A 70 -28.29 2.12 21.08
CA ALA A 70 -27.11 1.52 20.45
C ALA A 70 -27.54 1.05 19.05
N PRO A 71 -26.63 0.58 18.18
CA PRO A 71 -25.41 1.20 17.70
C PRO A 71 -25.55 1.60 16.22
N THR A 72 -24.81 2.62 15.80
CA THR A 72 -24.75 3.14 14.42
C THR A 72 -24.01 2.20 13.47
N VAL A 73 -24.74 1.62 12.52
CA VAL A 73 -24.18 0.96 11.32
C VAL A 73 -23.98 2.02 10.23
N TYR A 74 -22.72 2.21 9.85
CA TYR A 74 -22.29 3.09 8.76
C TYR A 74 -22.81 2.58 7.42
N SER A 75 -23.62 3.40 6.74
CA SER A 75 -24.00 3.26 5.33
C SER A 75 -23.31 4.36 4.53
N GLY A 76 -22.65 3.97 3.43
CA GLY A 76 -21.91 4.87 2.55
C GLY A 76 -22.77 5.92 1.84
N PRO A 77 -22.14 6.98 1.29
CA PRO A 77 -22.85 8.19 0.88
C PRO A 77 -23.69 7.94 -0.37
N SER A 78 -24.97 8.30 -0.25
CA SER A 78 -25.93 8.38 -1.35
C SER A 78 -25.74 9.70 -2.10
N ASP A 79 -25.62 9.61 -3.42
CA ASP A 79 -25.63 10.72 -4.36
C ASP A 79 -26.90 11.56 -4.18
N LYS A 80 -26.76 12.72 -3.53
CA LYS A 80 -27.71 13.83 -3.65
C LYS A 80 -27.36 14.63 -4.90
N SER A 81 -27.95 14.27 -6.03
CA SER A 81 -28.13 15.22 -7.13
C SER A 81 -29.45 15.96 -6.90
N GLN A 82 -29.37 17.07 -6.15
CA GLN A 82 -30.37 18.13 -6.24
C GLN A 82 -30.20 18.81 -7.60
N GLY A 83 -31.15 18.58 -8.50
CA GLY A 83 -31.36 19.43 -9.67
C GLY A 83 -32.26 20.62 -9.30
N PRO A 84 -31.94 21.85 -9.73
CA PRO A 84 -32.65 23.06 -9.34
C PRO A 84 -34.00 23.18 -10.06
N LEU A 85 -35.04 23.61 -9.34
CA LEU A 85 -36.25 24.17 -9.95
C LEU A 85 -35.89 25.51 -10.63
N GLY A 86 -35.50 25.41 -11.89
CA GLY A 86 -35.39 26.55 -12.81
C GLY A 86 -36.78 26.92 -13.33
N THR A 87 -37.22 28.12 -12.99
CA THR A 87 -38.44 28.78 -13.46
C THR A 87 -38.53 28.82 -14.99
N ILE A 88 -39.57 28.20 -15.55
CA ILE A 88 -39.93 28.37 -16.96
C ILE A 88 -40.49 29.78 -17.13
N LYS A 89 -39.69 30.70 -17.67
CA LYS A 89 -40.18 31.97 -18.23
C LYS A 89 -41.12 31.66 -19.38
N GLY A 90 -42.37 32.08 -19.25
CA GLY A 90 -43.41 31.91 -20.26
C GLY A 90 -43.15 32.73 -21.51
N HIS A 91 -43.31 32.10 -22.66
CA HIS A 91 -43.67 32.78 -23.91
C HIS A 91 -45.02 32.23 -24.37
N GLY A 92 -45.91 33.16 -24.72
CA GLY A 92 -47.35 32.97 -24.79
C GLY A 92 -47.79 31.86 -25.73
N GLY A 93 -48.50 30.89 -25.17
CA GLY A 93 -49.42 30.01 -25.88
C GLY A 93 -50.82 30.19 -25.27
N GLY A 94 -51.82 30.39 -26.12
CA GLY A 94 -53.20 30.69 -25.71
C GLY A 94 -53.86 29.61 -24.82
N PRO A 95 -55.09 29.84 -24.33
CA PRO A 95 -55.75 29.03 -23.31
C PRO A 95 -55.92 27.52 -23.63
N GLN A 96 -55.71 27.09 -24.87
CA GLN A 96 -55.76 25.68 -25.27
C GLN A 96 -54.47 24.88 -24.97
N SER A 97 -53.28 25.49 -24.89
CA SER A 97 -52.02 24.78 -24.61
C SER A 97 -51.88 24.41 -23.12
N ASN A 98 -52.30 25.29 -22.22
CA ASN A 98 -52.31 25.04 -20.77
C ASN A 98 -53.31 23.94 -20.38
N LEU A 99 -54.44 23.82 -21.10
CA LEU A 99 -55.44 22.77 -20.85
C LEU A 99 -54.96 21.38 -21.30
N ARG A 100 -54.14 21.29 -22.35
CA ARG A 100 -53.50 20.03 -22.80
C ARG A 100 -52.41 19.58 -21.83
N SER A 101 -51.60 20.51 -21.31
CA SER A 101 -50.57 20.24 -20.29
C SER A 101 -51.16 19.68 -18.98
N LEU A 102 -52.23 20.29 -18.46
CA LEU A 102 -52.90 19.84 -17.23
C LEU A 102 -53.62 18.49 -17.39
N LYS A 103 -54.24 18.23 -18.55
CA LYS A 103 -54.83 16.92 -18.86
C LYS A 103 -53.76 15.85 -19.04
N SER A 104 -52.60 16.23 -19.58
CA SER A 104 -51.46 15.33 -19.77
C SER A 104 -50.90 14.82 -18.43
N LEU A 105 -50.73 15.71 -17.45
CA LEU A 105 -50.27 15.37 -16.09
C LEU A 105 -51.28 14.52 -15.32
N ARG A 106 -52.57 14.86 -15.37
CA ARG A 106 -53.62 14.09 -14.68
C ARG A 106 -53.73 12.65 -15.16
N ALA A 107 -53.55 12.40 -16.46
CA ALA A 107 -53.56 11.03 -16.98
C ALA A 107 -52.34 10.24 -16.48
N VAL A 108 -51.13 10.83 -16.49
CA VAL A 108 -49.92 10.18 -15.97
C VAL A 108 -50.07 9.84 -14.48
N GLU A 109 -50.58 10.77 -13.67
CA GLU A 109 -50.84 10.54 -12.23
C GLU A 109 -51.87 9.43 -11.99
N GLN A 110 -52.96 9.40 -12.76
CA GLN A 110 -53.99 8.36 -12.64
C GLN A 110 -53.44 6.98 -12.93
N TYR A 111 -52.74 6.81 -14.05
CA TYR A 111 -52.11 5.54 -14.41
C TYR A 111 -51.06 5.12 -13.39
N TYR A 112 -50.21 6.06 -12.94
CA TYR A 112 -49.20 5.78 -11.93
C TYR A 112 -49.81 5.33 -10.59
N HIS A 113 -50.82 6.05 -10.08
CA HIS A 113 -51.48 5.70 -8.81
C HIS A 113 -52.17 4.33 -8.87
N THR A 114 -52.84 4.00 -9.97
CA THR A 114 -53.44 2.68 -10.17
C THR A 114 -52.39 1.58 -10.16
N LEU A 115 -51.26 1.79 -10.86
CA LEU A 115 -50.17 0.82 -10.96
C LEU A 115 -49.39 0.66 -9.65
N GLN A 116 -49.30 1.70 -8.82
CA GLN A 116 -48.60 1.64 -7.53
C GLN A 116 -49.39 0.84 -6.47
N GLN A 117 -50.71 0.85 -6.55
CA GLN A 117 -51.59 0.25 -5.53
C GLN A 117 -51.85 -1.26 -5.75
N MET A 118 -51.45 -1.82 -6.90
CA MET A 118 -51.80 -3.19 -7.29
C MET A 118 -50.57 -3.99 -7.75
N LYS A 119 -50.59 -5.31 -7.50
CA LYS A 119 -49.64 -6.22 -8.17
C LYS A 119 -50.06 -6.42 -9.62
N TRP A 120 -49.10 -6.62 -10.52
CA TRP A 120 -49.43 -6.89 -11.92
C TRP A 120 -50.24 -8.19 -12.08
N GLY A 121 -51.31 -8.15 -12.86
CA GLY A 121 -52.19 -9.29 -13.11
C GLY A 121 -53.48 -8.92 -13.86
N PRO A 122 -54.39 -9.89 -14.11
CA PRO A 122 -55.59 -9.68 -14.92
C PRO A 122 -56.53 -8.61 -14.37
N MET A 123 -56.62 -8.48 -13.04
CA MET A 123 -57.43 -7.46 -12.39
C MET A 123 -56.90 -6.05 -12.65
N THR A 124 -55.57 -5.88 -12.64
CA THR A 124 -54.91 -4.61 -12.94
C THR A 124 -55.14 -4.23 -14.40
N GLU A 125 -55.00 -5.17 -15.34
CA GLU A 125 -55.32 -4.94 -16.76
C GLU A 125 -56.79 -4.51 -16.94
N HIS A 126 -57.75 -5.18 -16.27
CA HIS A 126 -59.16 -4.81 -16.32
C HIS A 126 -59.43 -3.40 -15.76
N VAL A 127 -58.74 -2.98 -14.69
CA VAL A 127 -58.86 -1.62 -14.16
C VAL A 127 -58.28 -0.61 -15.15
N LEU A 128 -57.14 -0.90 -15.78
CA LEU A 128 -56.52 -0.04 -16.78
C LEU A 128 -57.39 0.11 -18.06
N ASP A 129 -58.04 -0.97 -18.50
CA ASP A 129 -58.97 -0.95 -19.65
C ASP A 129 -60.22 -0.08 -19.38
N ASN A 130 -60.64 0.01 -18.10
CA ASN A 130 -61.77 0.83 -17.68
C ASN A 130 -61.41 2.30 -17.43
N LEU A 131 -60.13 2.68 -17.54
CA LEU A 131 -59.73 4.09 -17.46
C LEU A 131 -60.20 4.85 -18.70
N ARG A 132 -60.90 5.97 -18.48
CA ARG A 132 -61.48 6.79 -19.56
C ARG A 132 -60.44 7.62 -20.33
N CYS A 133 -59.21 7.70 -19.85
CA CYS A 133 -58.13 8.51 -20.42
C CYS A 133 -57.16 7.63 -21.22
N LYS A 134 -57.07 7.80 -22.53
CA LYS A 134 -55.99 7.17 -23.31
C LYS A 134 -54.68 7.93 -23.11
N ILE A 135 -53.57 7.21 -23.00
CA ILE A 135 -52.24 7.82 -22.92
C ILE A 135 -51.51 7.72 -24.26
N ASP A 136 -50.74 8.76 -24.57
CA ASP A 136 -49.79 8.75 -25.67
C ASP A 136 -48.44 8.14 -25.24
N VAL A 137 -47.52 8.00 -26.21
CA VAL A 137 -46.20 7.38 -26.01
C VAL A 137 -45.33 8.19 -25.04
N PHE A 138 -45.43 9.52 -25.07
CA PHE A 138 -44.68 10.39 -24.17
C PHE A 138 -45.16 10.21 -22.72
N GLN A 139 -46.47 10.20 -22.50
CA GLN A 139 -47.09 9.96 -21.20
C GLN A 139 -46.78 8.57 -20.68
N ALA A 140 -46.83 7.54 -21.54
CA ALA A 140 -46.42 6.19 -21.19
C ALA A 140 -44.97 6.13 -20.70
N ASN A 141 -44.05 6.83 -21.36
CA ASN A 141 -42.66 6.92 -20.92
C ASN A 141 -42.52 7.61 -19.55
N GLN A 142 -43.31 8.64 -19.27
CA GLN A 142 -43.32 9.28 -17.94
C GLN A 142 -43.81 8.32 -16.85
N VAL A 143 -44.90 7.59 -17.11
CA VAL A 143 -45.40 6.57 -16.18
C VAL A 143 -44.33 5.51 -15.92
N LEU A 144 -43.69 4.97 -16.98
CA LEU A 144 -42.62 3.97 -16.84
C LEU A 144 -41.46 4.46 -15.96
N LYS A 145 -41.03 5.72 -16.11
CA LYS A 145 -39.96 6.31 -15.29
C LYS A 145 -40.30 6.41 -13.81
N LEU A 146 -41.58 6.51 -13.46
CA LEU A 146 -42.05 6.59 -12.08
C LEU A 146 -42.19 5.21 -11.42
N LEU A 147 -42.26 4.13 -12.21
CA LEU A 147 -42.42 2.76 -11.70
C LEU A 147 -41.09 2.19 -11.21
N HIS A 148 -41.05 1.79 -9.94
CA HIS A 148 -39.88 1.16 -9.32
C HIS A 148 -39.89 -0.38 -9.40
N ASP A 149 -41.07 -1.00 -9.48
CA ASP A 149 -41.20 -2.45 -9.64
C ASP A 149 -41.11 -2.84 -11.12
N HIS A 150 -40.09 -3.62 -11.46
CA HIS A 150 -39.82 -4.05 -12.82
C HIS A 150 -40.92 -4.97 -13.40
N ASN A 151 -41.65 -5.72 -12.56
CA ASN A 151 -42.73 -6.61 -13.01
C ASN A 151 -43.96 -5.79 -13.42
N ILE A 152 -44.29 -4.77 -12.63
CA ILE A 152 -45.38 -3.84 -12.94
C ILE A 152 -45.04 -3.03 -14.19
N ALA A 153 -43.80 -2.53 -14.29
CA ALA A 153 -43.34 -1.79 -15.47
C ALA A 153 -43.37 -2.65 -16.74
N LEU A 154 -42.88 -3.89 -16.68
CA LEU A 154 -42.88 -4.80 -17.83
C LEU A 154 -44.31 -5.22 -18.23
N GLY A 155 -45.15 -5.50 -17.24
CA GLY A 155 -46.56 -5.78 -17.46
C GLY A 155 -47.26 -4.62 -18.14
N PHE A 156 -47.09 -3.40 -17.62
CA PHE A 156 -47.65 -2.17 -18.19
C PHE A 156 -47.16 -1.93 -19.62
N PHE A 157 -45.87 -2.16 -19.87
CA PHE A 157 -45.26 -2.07 -21.20
C PHE A 157 -45.94 -3.03 -22.19
N HIS A 158 -46.16 -4.29 -21.82
CA HIS A 158 -46.84 -5.27 -22.67
C HIS A 158 -48.35 -5.03 -22.81
N TRP A 159 -49.01 -4.51 -21.78
CA TRP A 159 -50.42 -4.11 -21.87
C TRP A 159 -50.59 -2.94 -22.85
N LEU A 160 -49.75 -1.91 -22.78
CA LEU A 160 -49.76 -0.80 -23.73
C LEU A 160 -49.59 -1.26 -25.18
N LYS A 161 -48.71 -2.25 -25.40
CA LYS A 161 -48.50 -2.84 -26.73
C LYS A 161 -49.75 -3.52 -27.29
N ARG A 162 -50.65 -4.02 -26.42
CA ARG A 162 -51.93 -4.64 -26.81
C ARG A 162 -53.03 -3.62 -27.10
N GLN A 163 -52.85 -2.35 -26.73
CA GLN A 163 -53.87 -1.33 -26.93
C GLN A 163 -54.01 -0.92 -28.41
N PRO A 164 -55.23 -0.75 -28.92
CA PRO A 164 -55.47 -0.48 -30.33
C PRO A 164 -54.85 0.86 -30.76
N GLY A 165 -53.92 0.79 -31.71
CA GLY A 165 -53.24 1.95 -32.29
C GLY A 165 -52.03 2.47 -31.49
N PHE A 166 -51.66 1.84 -30.37
CA PHE A 166 -50.48 2.21 -29.59
C PHE A 166 -49.23 1.51 -30.13
N LYS A 167 -48.14 2.26 -30.32
CA LYS A 167 -46.83 1.74 -30.70
C LYS A 167 -45.76 2.36 -29.82
N HIS A 168 -44.92 1.51 -29.24
CA HIS A 168 -43.74 1.96 -28.49
C HIS A 168 -42.74 2.62 -29.42
N ASP A 169 -42.04 3.63 -28.90
CA ASP A 169 -40.94 4.30 -29.59
C ASP A 169 -39.59 3.92 -28.95
N GLY A 170 -38.49 4.40 -29.52
CA GLY A 170 -37.17 4.09 -28.97
C GLY A 170 -36.97 4.57 -27.53
N HIS A 171 -37.71 5.59 -27.08
CA HIS A 171 -37.61 6.11 -25.72
C HIS A 171 -38.28 5.19 -24.71
N THR A 172 -39.48 4.67 -24.99
CA THR A 172 -40.15 3.72 -24.09
C THR A 172 -39.38 2.40 -23.99
N TYR A 173 -38.84 1.88 -25.09
CA TYR A 173 -37.96 0.70 -25.06
C TYR A 173 -36.69 0.95 -24.24
N THR A 174 -36.01 2.09 -24.46
CA THR A 174 -34.77 2.41 -23.73
C THR A 174 -35.01 2.57 -22.23
N THR A 175 -36.12 3.19 -21.82
CA THR A 175 -36.52 3.28 -20.41
C THR A 175 -36.77 1.89 -19.83
N MET A 176 -37.53 1.03 -20.52
CA MET A 176 -37.85 -0.32 -20.04
C MET A 176 -36.59 -1.20 -19.93
N ILE A 177 -35.69 -1.13 -20.91
CA ILE A 177 -34.37 -1.78 -20.88
C ILE A 177 -33.58 -1.32 -19.64
N GLY A 178 -33.60 -0.03 -19.35
CA GLY A 178 -32.95 0.53 -18.15
C GLY A 178 -33.52 0.01 -16.83
N ILE A 179 -34.85 -0.14 -16.73
CA ILE A 179 -35.53 -0.70 -15.55
C ILE A 179 -35.15 -2.18 -15.38
N LEU A 180 -35.18 -2.97 -16.46
CA LEU A 180 -34.80 -4.39 -16.43
C LEU A 180 -33.32 -4.58 -16.07
N GLY A 181 -32.44 -3.71 -16.59
CA GLY A 181 -31.02 -3.72 -16.26
C GLY A 181 -30.76 -3.44 -14.77
N GLN A 182 -31.47 -2.47 -14.18
CA GLN A 182 -31.40 -2.21 -12.74
C GLN A 182 -31.92 -3.40 -11.90
N ALA A 183 -32.95 -4.08 -12.39
CA ALA A 183 -33.51 -5.28 -11.77
C ALA A 183 -32.71 -6.57 -12.06
N LYS A 184 -31.59 -6.48 -12.78
CA LYS A 184 -30.74 -7.61 -13.18
C LYS A 184 -31.48 -8.69 -14.01
N GLN A 185 -32.55 -8.32 -14.71
CA GLN A 185 -33.33 -9.20 -15.58
C GLN A 185 -32.71 -9.24 -17.00
N PHE A 186 -31.45 -9.67 -17.09
CA PHE A 186 -30.65 -9.55 -18.32
C PHE A 186 -31.21 -10.32 -19.51
N GLY A 187 -31.84 -11.49 -19.28
CA GLY A 187 -32.46 -12.28 -20.35
C GLY A 187 -33.64 -11.55 -21.02
N THR A 188 -34.52 -10.94 -20.22
CA THR A 188 -35.65 -10.14 -20.73
C THR A 188 -35.18 -8.84 -21.35
N MET A 189 -34.14 -8.22 -20.79
CA MET A 189 -33.51 -7.01 -21.32
C MET A 189 -32.99 -7.24 -22.75
N ARG A 190 -32.27 -8.35 -23.00
CA ARG A 190 -31.80 -8.73 -24.34
C ARG A 190 -32.96 -8.98 -25.31
N LYS A 191 -34.00 -9.71 -24.88
CA LYS A 191 -35.21 -9.93 -25.71
C LYS A 191 -35.87 -8.63 -26.15
N LEU A 192 -35.94 -7.62 -25.28
CA LEU A 192 -36.51 -6.31 -25.64
C LEU A 192 -35.60 -5.51 -26.60
N LEU A 193 -34.28 -5.67 -26.52
CA LEU A 193 -33.35 -5.06 -27.49
C LEU A 193 -33.53 -5.68 -28.89
N ASP A 194 -33.66 -7.00 -28.96
CA ASP A 194 -33.91 -7.71 -30.22
C ASP A 194 -35.28 -7.32 -30.80
N GLU A 195 -36.31 -7.25 -29.95
CA GLU A 195 -37.64 -6.80 -30.35
C GLU A 195 -37.63 -5.36 -30.86
N MET A 196 -36.94 -4.45 -30.17
CA MET A 196 -36.80 -3.05 -30.56
C MET A 196 -36.23 -2.95 -31.99
N SER A 197 -35.20 -3.75 -32.30
CA SER A 197 -34.59 -3.81 -33.63
C SER A 197 -35.55 -4.36 -34.71
N LEU A 198 -36.35 -5.37 -34.38
CA LEU A 198 -37.34 -5.97 -35.30
C LEU A 198 -38.51 -5.02 -35.63
N VAL A 199 -38.88 -4.15 -34.70
CA VAL A 199 -40.00 -3.20 -34.87
C VAL A 199 -39.56 -1.91 -35.59
N ASN A 200 -38.38 -1.90 -36.23
CA ASN A 200 -37.75 -0.74 -36.87
C ASN A 200 -37.50 0.45 -35.90
N CYS A 201 -37.47 0.20 -34.59
CA CYS A 201 -37.03 1.17 -33.60
C CYS A 201 -35.53 0.98 -33.38
N LYS A 202 -34.68 1.76 -34.04
CA LYS A 202 -33.22 1.56 -33.94
C LYS A 202 -32.70 1.86 -32.53
N PRO A 203 -31.91 0.97 -31.90
CA PRO A 203 -31.18 1.28 -30.68
C PRO A 203 -30.34 2.54 -30.84
N THR A 204 -30.20 3.30 -29.76
CA THR A 204 -29.35 4.51 -29.75
C THR A 204 -28.11 4.27 -28.90
N VAL A 205 -27.12 5.16 -28.97
CA VAL A 205 -25.96 5.17 -28.06
C VAL A 205 -26.41 5.09 -26.59
N VAL A 206 -27.47 5.81 -26.23
CA VAL A 206 -28.06 5.77 -24.87
C VAL A 206 -28.57 4.38 -24.51
N THR A 207 -29.19 3.67 -25.45
CA THR A 207 -29.70 2.31 -25.25
C THR A 207 -28.55 1.33 -24.96
N TYR A 208 -27.48 1.37 -25.77
CA TYR A 208 -26.29 0.55 -25.57
C TYR A 208 -25.57 0.88 -24.25
N ASN A 209 -25.35 2.17 -23.97
CA ASN A 209 -24.74 2.62 -22.71
C ASN A 209 -25.51 2.13 -21.48
N ARG A 210 -26.85 2.08 -21.55
CA ARG A 210 -27.68 1.58 -20.46
C ARG A 210 -27.45 0.09 -20.20
N ILE A 211 -27.29 -0.69 -21.26
CA ILE A 211 -27.04 -2.13 -21.20
C ILE A 211 -25.62 -2.41 -20.70
N ILE A 212 -24.61 -1.73 -21.25
CA ILE A 212 -23.20 -1.82 -20.81
C ILE A 212 -23.10 -1.53 -19.32
N HIS A 213 -23.71 -0.42 -18.87
CA HIS A 213 -23.71 -0.04 -17.47
C HIS A 213 -24.45 -1.06 -16.58
N ALA A 214 -25.54 -1.67 -17.06
CA ALA A 214 -26.26 -2.69 -16.31
C ALA A 214 -25.43 -3.97 -16.12
N TYR A 215 -24.79 -4.47 -17.19
CA TYR A 215 -23.87 -5.60 -17.11
C TYR A 215 -22.65 -5.29 -16.23
N GLY A 216 -22.07 -4.11 -16.40
CA GLY A 216 -20.94 -3.62 -15.61
C GLY A 216 -21.22 -3.60 -14.10
N ARG A 217 -22.39 -3.10 -13.68
CA ARG A 217 -22.80 -3.11 -12.25
C ARG A 217 -23.03 -4.51 -11.69
N ALA A 218 -23.32 -5.49 -12.53
CA ALA A 218 -23.43 -6.89 -12.14
C ALA A 218 -22.12 -7.67 -12.30
N ASN A 219 -21.02 -6.99 -12.67
CA ASN A 219 -19.70 -7.57 -12.93
C ASN A 219 -19.69 -8.60 -14.07
N PHE A 220 -20.63 -8.49 -15.01
CA PHE A 220 -20.68 -9.27 -16.26
C PHE A 220 -19.86 -8.56 -17.34
N LEU A 221 -18.53 -8.53 -17.14
CA LEU A 221 -17.62 -7.72 -17.95
C LEU A 221 -17.57 -8.19 -19.41
N ARG A 222 -17.60 -9.50 -19.66
CA ARG A 222 -17.56 -10.06 -21.02
C ARG A 222 -18.78 -9.63 -21.82
N GLU A 223 -19.96 -9.69 -21.21
CA GLU A 223 -21.21 -9.27 -21.81
C GLU A 223 -21.22 -7.76 -22.06
N ALA A 224 -20.62 -6.95 -21.17
CA ALA A 224 -20.48 -5.52 -21.38
C ALA A 224 -19.58 -5.19 -22.59
N VAL A 225 -18.47 -5.90 -22.76
CA VAL A 225 -17.58 -5.76 -23.94
C VAL A 225 -18.28 -6.23 -25.21
N GLN A 226 -19.03 -7.35 -25.17
CA GLN A 226 -19.79 -7.82 -26.32
C GLN A 226 -20.82 -6.79 -26.79
N VAL A 227 -21.52 -6.12 -25.86
CA VAL A 227 -22.47 -5.04 -26.20
C VAL A 227 -21.77 -3.84 -26.81
N PHE A 228 -20.55 -3.54 -26.36
CA PHE A 228 -19.72 -2.48 -26.94
C PHE A 228 -19.30 -2.83 -28.39
N GLU A 229 -18.86 -4.07 -28.64
CA GLU A 229 -18.56 -4.55 -29.99
C GLU A 229 -19.80 -4.59 -30.90
N GLU A 230 -20.97 -4.98 -30.36
CA GLU A 230 -22.27 -4.92 -31.06
C GLU A 230 -22.62 -3.47 -31.45
N MET A 231 -22.32 -2.50 -30.59
CA MET A 231 -22.54 -1.08 -30.84
C MET A 231 -21.64 -0.56 -31.97
N GLU A 232 -20.34 -0.88 -31.93
CA GLU A 232 -19.38 -0.52 -32.99
C GLU A 232 -19.73 -1.20 -34.32
N GLY A 233 -20.06 -2.49 -34.29
CA GLY A 233 -20.46 -3.26 -35.48
C GLY A 233 -21.77 -2.79 -36.12
N ALA A 234 -22.66 -2.18 -35.34
CA ALA A 234 -23.87 -1.52 -35.83
C ALA A 234 -23.62 -0.11 -36.39
N GLY A 235 -22.37 0.38 -36.37
CA GLY A 235 -21.96 1.68 -36.91
C GLY A 235 -22.23 2.87 -35.98
N TYR A 236 -22.44 2.64 -34.69
CA TYR A 236 -22.56 3.73 -33.72
C TYR A 236 -21.20 4.08 -33.13
N GLU A 237 -20.88 5.37 -33.08
CA GLU A 237 -19.66 5.87 -32.45
C GLU A 237 -19.83 5.87 -30.91
N PRO A 238 -18.95 5.16 -30.17
CA PRO A 238 -18.95 5.22 -28.72
C PRO A 238 -18.66 6.63 -28.20
N ASP A 239 -19.43 7.05 -27.19
CA ASP A 239 -19.27 8.38 -26.61
C ASP A 239 -18.43 8.34 -25.33
N ARG A 240 -18.19 9.52 -24.73
CA ARG A 240 -17.46 9.64 -23.46
C ARG A 240 -18.06 8.74 -22.38
N VAL A 241 -19.38 8.64 -22.30
CA VAL A 241 -20.06 7.83 -21.28
C VAL A 241 -19.79 6.35 -21.48
N THR A 242 -19.75 5.88 -22.74
CA THR A 242 -19.40 4.50 -23.08
C THR A 242 -18.01 4.15 -22.57
N TYR A 243 -16.99 4.93 -22.94
CA TYR A 243 -15.61 4.69 -22.54
C TYR A 243 -15.42 4.81 -21.02
N CYS A 244 -15.90 5.89 -20.39
CA CYS A 244 -15.80 6.06 -18.93
C CYS A 244 -16.40 4.86 -18.18
N THR A 245 -17.55 4.36 -18.64
CA THR A 245 -18.22 3.21 -18.02
C THR A 245 -17.37 1.93 -18.15
N LEU A 246 -16.86 1.65 -19.35
CA LEU A 246 -16.04 0.45 -19.58
C LEU A 246 -14.71 0.50 -18.83
N ILE A 247 -14.06 1.66 -18.80
CA ILE A 247 -12.81 1.85 -18.04
C ILE A 247 -13.06 1.64 -16.55
N ASP A 248 -14.10 2.25 -15.98
CA ASP A 248 -14.43 2.14 -14.55
C ASP A 248 -14.67 0.69 -14.12
N ILE A 249 -15.47 -0.07 -14.88
CA ILE A 249 -15.80 -1.46 -14.53
C ILE A 249 -14.58 -2.37 -14.62
N HIS A 250 -13.71 -2.20 -15.62
CA HIS A 250 -12.50 -3.01 -15.77
C HIS A 250 -11.44 -2.63 -14.71
N ALA A 251 -11.25 -1.32 -14.46
CA ALA A 251 -10.33 -0.81 -13.45
C ALA A 251 -10.71 -1.31 -12.04
N LYS A 252 -12.00 -1.25 -11.67
CA LYS A 252 -12.50 -1.75 -10.38
C LYS A 252 -12.36 -3.26 -10.22
N SER A 253 -12.49 -4.01 -11.32
CA SER A 253 -12.33 -5.46 -11.33
C SER A 253 -10.88 -5.92 -11.49
N GLY A 254 -9.91 -5.01 -11.53
CA GLY A 254 -8.48 -5.30 -11.55
C GLY A 254 -7.91 -5.64 -12.95
N TYR A 255 -8.71 -5.53 -14.01
CA TYR A 255 -8.28 -5.75 -15.39
C TYR A 255 -7.61 -4.49 -15.95
N LEU A 256 -6.45 -4.15 -15.38
CA LEU A 256 -5.72 -2.92 -15.68
C LEU A 256 -5.35 -2.78 -17.16
N GLU A 257 -4.90 -3.86 -17.81
CA GLU A 257 -4.47 -3.82 -19.21
C GLU A 257 -5.62 -3.41 -20.14
N VAL A 258 -6.81 -3.99 -19.95
CA VAL A 258 -8.01 -3.65 -20.72
C VAL A 258 -8.45 -2.21 -20.44
N ALA A 259 -8.39 -1.77 -19.18
CA ALA A 259 -8.73 -0.40 -18.81
C ALA A 259 -7.78 0.63 -19.44
N MET A 260 -6.48 0.33 -19.52
CA MET A 260 -5.48 1.18 -20.19
C MET A 260 -5.65 1.20 -21.71
N ASP A 261 -5.99 0.08 -22.34
CA ASP A 261 -6.30 0.02 -23.77
C ASP A 261 -7.51 0.89 -24.13
N LEU A 262 -8.62 0.72 -23.39
CA LEU A 262 -9.82 1.52 -23.56
C LEU A 262 -9.57 3.02 -23.32
N TYR A 263 -8.70 3.35 -22.36
CA TYR A 263 -8.27 4.72 -22.10
C TYR A 263 -7.45 5.30 -23.27
N GLY A 264 -6.53 4.53 -23.84
CA GLY A 264 -5.80 4.92 -25.06
C GLY A 264 -6.73 5.16 -26.24
N ARG A 265 -7.64 4.22 -26.51
CA ARG A 265 -8.66 4.35 -27.57
C ARG A 265 -9.53 5.59 -27.37
N MET A 266 -9.95 5.86 -26.14
CA MET A 266 -10.72 7.06 -25.79
C MET A 266 -9.96 8.35 -26.17
N GLN A 267 -8.65 8.41 -25.91
CA GLN A 267 -7.81 9.55 -26.27
C GLN A 267 -7.60 9.66 -27.79
N GLU A 268 -7.43 8.54 -28.50
CA GLU A 268 -7.25 8.50 -29.96
C GLU A 268 -8.46 9.04 -30.71
N VAL A 269 -9.67 8.78 -30.21
CA VAL A 269 -10.92 9.36 -30.77
C VAL A 269 -11.21 10.79 -30.29
N GLY A 270 -10.27 11.40 -29.55
CA GLY A 270 -10.37 12.79 -29.10
C GLY A 270 -11.31 13.02 -27.92
N LEU A 271 -11.67 11.99 -27.17
CA LEU A 271 -12.54 12.10 -25.99
C LEU A 271 -11.70 12.32 -24.71
N SER A 272 -12.05 13.34 -23.93
CA SER A 272 -11.37 13.65 -22.67
C SER A 272 -11.93 12.83 -21.50
N PRO A 273 -11.08 12.16 -20.69
CA PRO A 273 -11.51 11.46 -19.48
C PRO A 273 -12.21 12.40 -18.49
N ASP A 274 -13.04 11.86 -17.59
CA ASP A 274 -13.61 12.62 -16.48
C ASP A 274 -12.91 12.31 -15.15
N THR A 275 -13.26 13.07 -14.11
CA THR A 275 -12.77 12.88 -12.74
C THR A 275 -12.90 11.43 -12.28
N PHE A 276 -14.04 10.78 -12.58
CA PHE A 276 -14.29 9.40 -12.18
C PHE A 276 -13.34 8.41 -12.85
N THR A 277 -13.10 8.59 -14.15
CA THR A 277 -12.21 7.77 -14.96
C THR A 277 -10.77 7.89 -14.45
N TYR A 278 -10.27 9.11 -14.24
CA TYR A 278 -8.95 9.32 -13.65
C TYR A 278 -8.83 8.67 -12.26
N SER A 279 -9.80 8.91 -11.36
CA SER A 279 -9.80 8.31 -10.02
C SER A 279 -9.79 6.78 -10.06
N ALA A 280 -10.58 6.16 -10.94
CA ALA A 280 -10.62 4.71 -11.09
C ALA A 280 -9.28 4.14 -11.59
N MET A 281 -8.68 4.79 -12.58
CA MET A 281 -7.39 4.39 -13.15
C MET A 281 -6.24 4.57 -12.16
N VAL A 282 -6.18 5.70 -11.45
CA VAL A 282 -5.19 5.96 -10.40
C VAL A 282 -5.29 4.91 -9.29
N ASN A 283 -6.50 4.55 -8.88
CA ASN A 283 -6.71 3.50 -7.86
C ASN A 283 -6.28 2.12 -8.36
N CYS A 284 -6.62 1.76 -9.60
CA CYS A 284 -6.22 0.48 -10.18
C CYS A 284 -4.69 0.37 -10.29
N LEU A 285 -4.03 1.40 -10.83
CA LEU A 285 -2.56 1.46 -10.93
C LEU A 285 -1.88 1.44 -9.55
N GLY A 286 -2.45 2.16 -8.57
CA GLY A 286 -1.96 2.17 -7.20
C GLY A 286 -2.00 0.78 -6.55
N LYS A 287 -3.10 0.04 -6.74
CA LYS A 287 -3.23 -1.36 -6.28
C LYS A 287 -2.31 -2.32 -7.03
N GLY A 288 -2.11 -2.09 -8.33
CA GLY A 288 -1.17 -2.85 -9.17
C GLY A 288 0.30 -2.54 -8.92
N GLY A 289 0.63 -1.62 -7.99
CA GLY A 289 2.01 -1.25 -7.65
C GLY A 289 2.71 -0.38 -8.72
N GLN A 290 2.00 0.08 -9.74
CA GLN A 290 2.54 0.93 -10.82
C GLN A 290 2.57 2.40 -10.40
N LEU A 291 3.39 2.71 -9.39
CA LEU A 291 3.39 4.01 -8.68
C LEU A 291 3.62 5.21 -9.62
N ALA A 292 4.59 5.09 -10.54
CA ALA A 292 4.95 6.17 -11.46
C ALA A 292 3.83 6.49 -12.46
N ALA A 293 3.16 5.46 -12.99
CA ALA A 293 2.04 5.62 -13.90
C ALA A 293 0.83 6.25 -13.20
N ALA A 294 0.53 5.82 -11.97
CA ALA A 294 -0.55 6.39 -11.16
C ALA A 294 -0.33 7.89 -10.90
N TYR A 295 0.90 8.29 -10.55
CA TYR A 295 1.22 9.70 -10.34
C TYR A 295 1.14 10.52 -11.63
N LYS A 296 1.58 9.97 -12.76
CA LYS A 296 1.46 10.64 -14.07
C LYS A 296 -0.01 10.92 -14.42
N LEU A 297 -0.90 9.94 -14.24
CA LEU A 297 -2.34 10.15 -14.47
C LEU A 297 -2.95 11.16 -13.50
N PHE A 298 -2.46 11.23 -12.26
CA PHE A 298 -2.89 12.25 -11.31
C PHE A 298 -2.48 13.67 -11.74
N CYS A 299 -1.26 13.85 -12.26
CA CYS A 299 -0.83 15.13 -12.82
C CYS A 299 -1.68 15.51 -14.04
N GLU A 300 -1.90 14.56 -14.96
CA GLU A 300 -2.74 14.77 -16.15
C GLU A 300 -4.18 15.13 -15.77
N MET A 301 -4.73 14.50 -14.73
CA MET A 301 -6.05 14.84 -14.17
C MET A 301 -6.13 16.32 -13.78
N ILE A 302 -5.12 16.84 -13.08
CA ILE A 302 -5.07 18.24 -12.65
C ILE A 302 -4.87 19.18 -13.86
N GLU A 303 -3.98 18.82 -14.79
CA GLU A 303 -3.70 19.59 -16.01
C GLU A 303 -4.96 19.73 -16.89
N ASN A 304 -5.78 18.70 -16.94
CA ASN A 304 -7.08 18.70 -17.64
C ASN A 304 -8.21 19.34 -16.83
N GLY A 305 -7.91 20.00 -15.70
CA GLY A 305 -8.87 20.73 -14.89
C GLY A 305 -9.83 19.84 -14.09
N CYS A 306 -9.55 18.53 -13.97
CA CYS A 306 -10.35 17.63 -13.14
C CYS A 306 -9.91 17.75 -11.67
N THR A 307 -10.87 17.89 -10.75
CA THR A 307 -10.60 18.00 -9.32
C THR A 307 -10.47 16.61 -8.68
N PRO A 308 -9.31 16.25 -8.11
CA PRO A 308 -9.17 14.98 -7.40
C PRO A 308 -10.10 14.90 -6.18
N ASN A 309 -10.61 13.70 -5.90
CA ASN A 309 -11.38 13.44 -4.67
C ASN A 309 -10.46 12.92 -3.55
N LEU A 310 -11.00 12.84 -2.33
CA LEU A 310 -10.28 12.35 -1.14
C LEU A 310 -9.59 10.99 -1.35
N VAL A 311 -10.30 10.05 -1.99
CA VAL A 311 -9.75 8.71 -2.27
C VAL A 311 -8.52 8.80 -3.16
N THR A 312 -8.57 9.66 -4.18
CA THR A 312 -7.44 9.88 -5.11
C THR A 312 -6.25 10.49 -4.38
N TYR A 313 -6.48 11.50 -3.52
CA TYR A 313 -5.42 12.08 -2.70
C TYR A 313 -4.77 11.05 -1.77
N ASN A 314 -5.56 10.27 -1.03
CA ASN A 314 -5.05 9.25 -0.12
C ASN A 314 -4.18 8.22 -0.85
N ILE A 315 -4.60 7.79 -2.04
CA ILE A 315 -3.81 6.87 -2.87
C ILE A 315 -2.48 7.54 -3.21
N ILE A 316 -2.49 8.71 -3.84
CA ILE A 316 -1.24 9.35 -4.28
C ILE A 316 -0.31 9.69 -3.11
N ILE A 317 -0.84 10.15 -1.97
CA ILE A 317 -0.07 10.38 -0.74
C ILE A 317 0.61 9.08 -0.29
N ALA A 318 -0.12 7.96 -0.23
CA ALA A 318 0.44 6.65 0.10
C ALA A 318 1.51 6.19 -0.90
N LEU A 319 1.29 6.41 -2.20
CA LEU A 319 2.25 6.02 -3.24
C LEU A 319 3.54 6.86 -3.15
N GLN A 320 3.44 8.17 -2.94
CA GLN A 320 4.60 9.05 -2.79
C GLN A 320 5.37 8.77 -1.49
N ALA A 321 4.67 8.44 -0.40
CA ALA A 321 5.28 8.00 0.86
C ALA A 321 6.12 6.73 0.65
N LYS A 322 5.55 5.72 -0.03
CA LYS A 322 6.28 4.47 -0.39
C LYS A 322 7.47 4.73 -1.30
N ALA A 323 7.36 5.68 -2.23
CA ALA A 323 8.46 6.10 -3.10
C ALA A 323 9.53 6.95 -2.38
N ARG A 324 9.33 7.27 -1.10
CA ARG A 324 10.18 8.17 -0.29
C ARG A 324 10.30 9.59 -0.85
N ASN A 325 9.29 10.05 -1.58
CA ASN A 325 9.21 11.42 -2.11
C ASN A 325 8.46 12.30 -1.10
N TYR A 326 9.10 12.56 0.03
CA TYR A 326 8.43 13.15 1.17
C TYR A 326 7.97 14.60 0.95
N ASP A 327 8.73 15.40 0.20
CA ASP A 327 8.33 16.78 -0.17
C ASP A 327 6.99 16.81 -0.91
N ASN A 328 6.77 15.84 -1.81
CA ASN A 328 5.51 15.71 -2.54
C ASN A 328 4.36 15.30 -1.61
N VAL A 329 4.61 14.46 -0.61
CA VAL A 329 3.57 14.07 0.36
C VAL A 329 3.08 15.29 1.14
N VAL A 330 3.99 16.12 1.66
CA VAL A 330 3.63 17.34 2.40
C VAL A 330 2.88 18.32 1.50
N LYS A 331 3.33 18.48 0.25
CA LYS A 331 2.63 19.31 -0.73
C LYS A 331 1.21 18.79 -0.99
N LEU A 332 1.06 17.50 -1.28
CA LEU A 332 -0.24 16.88 -1.57
C LEU A 332 -1.20 16.95 -0.38
N TYR A 333 -0.68 16.83 0.84
CA TYR A 333 -1.47 16.99 2.06
C TYR A 333 -2.03 18.41 2.18
N ARG A 334 -1.20 19.44 1.93
CA ARG A 334 -1.66 20.84 1.88
C ARG A 334 -2.64 21.09 0.74
N ASP A 335 -2.35 20.58 -0.46
CA ASP A 335 -3.23 20.71 -1.63
C ASP A 335 -4.61 20.10 -1.35
N MET A 336 -4.64 18.95 -0.67
CA MET A 336 -5.87 18.29 -0.22
C MET A 336 -6.67 19.15 0.77
N GLN A 337 -6.02 19.77 1.76
CA GLN A 337 -6.65 20.67 2.71
C GLN A 337 -7.18 21.95 2.01
N ILE A 338 -6.41 22.54 1.10
CA ILE A 338 -6.79 23.72 0.30
C ILE A 338 -8.00 23.39 -0.60
N ALA A 339 -8.05 22.18 -1.14
CA ALA A 339 -9.20 21.69 -1.90
C ALA A 339 -10.46 21.44 -1.02
N GLY A 340 -10.37 21.66 0.29
CA GLY A 340 -11.50 21.57 1.23
C GLY A 340 -11.77 20.16 1.75
N PHE A 341 -10.87 19.20 1.48
CA PHE A 341 -11.00 17.85 2.01
C PHE A 341 -10.39 17.76 3.42
N ARG A 342 -11.13 17.13 4.34
CA ARG A 342 -10.61 16.81 5.67
C ARG A 342 -9.80 15.51 5.60
N PRO A 343 -8.59 15.47 6.19
CA PRO A 343 -7.83 14.22 6.31
C PRO A 343 -8.58 13.18 7.11
N ASP A 344 -8.44 11.91 6.70
CA ASP A 344 -8.94 10.77 7.45
C ASP A 344 -7.80 10.11 8.24
N LYS A 345 -8.14 9.10 9.04
CA LYS A 345 -7.18 8.36 9.86
C LYS A 345 -5.99 7.84 9.05
N ILE A 346 -6.24 7.35 7.83
CA ILE A 346 -5.18 6.80 6.97
C ILE A 346 -4.27 7.94 6.50
N THR A 347 -4.84 9.09 6.10
CA THR A 347 -4.07 10.27 5.72
C THR A 347 -3.14 10.72 6.85
N TYR A 348 -3.68 10.88 8.06
CA TYR A 348 -2.91 11.34 9.23
C TYR A 348 -1.76 10.39 9.57
N SER A 349 -1.99 9.07 9.62
CA SER A 349 -0.94 8.09 9.90
C SER A 349 0.20 8.16 8.88
N ILE A 350 -0.11 8.23 7.58
CA ILE A 350 0.92 8.27 6.52
C ILE A 350 1.73 9.56 6.61
N VAL A 351 1.07 10.71 6.80
CA VAL A 351 1.74 12.01 6.83
C VAL A 351 2.64 12.11 8.07
N MET A 352 2.19 11.64 9.24
CA MET A 352 3.01 11.60 10.44
C MET A 352 4.25 10.70 10.28
N GLU A 353 4.10 9.51 9.70
CA GLU A 353 5.21 8.60 9.44
C GLU A 353 6.25 9.23 8.50
N VAL A 354 5.78 9.88 7.42
CA VAL A 354 6.62 10.58 6.46
C VAL A 354 7.37 11.75 7.10
N LEU A 355 6.68 12.61 7.84
CA LEU A 355 7.30 13.75 8.55
C LEU A 355 8.35 13.27 9.54
N GLY A 356 8.06 12.19 10.26
CA GLY A 356 8.99 11.54 11.17
C GLY A 356 10.26 11.03 10.47
N HIS A 357 10.13 10.38 9.32
CA HIS A 357 11.27 9.94 8.51
C HIS A 357 12.10 11.09 7.93
N CYS A 358 11.51 12.27 7.74
CA CYS A 358 12.24 13.48 7.34
C CYS A 358 12.92 14.21 8.51
N GLY A 359 12.67 13.78 9.75
CA GLY A 359 13.11 14.50 10.94
C GLY A 359 12.27 15.73 11.29
N HIS A 360 11.15 15.96 10.60
CA HIS A 360 10.20 17.05 10.88
C HIS A 360 9.24 16.65 12.02
N LEU A 361 9.78 16.31 13.18
CA LEU A 361 9.02 15.73 14.29
C LEU A 361 8.02 16.71 14.91
N ASP A 362 8.37 18.00 14.98
CA ASP A 362 7.46 19.03 15.49
C ASP A 362 6.25 19.22 14.56
N GLU A 363 6.43 19.06 13.24
CA GLU A 363 5.31 19.06 12.29
C GLU A 363 4.44 17.82 12.46
N ALA A 364 5.03 16.65 12.75
CA ALA A 364 4.28 15.43 13.04
C ALA A 364 3.43 15.58 14.32
N GLU A 365 3.94 16.25 15.35
CA GLU A 365 3.16 16.61 16.56
C GLU A 365 2.01 17.56 16.23
N ALA A 366 2.25 18.57 15.37
CA ALA A 366 1.19 19.48 14.94
C ALA A 366 0.07 18.75 14.19
N VAL A 367 0.42 17.82 13.30
CA VAL A 367 -0.54 16.96 12.59
C VAL A 367 -1.32 16.06 13.55
N PHE A 368 -0.68 15.52 14.59
CA PHE A 368 -1.37 14.78 15.64
C PHE A 368 -2.40 15.63 16.39
N LEU A 369 -2.04 16.87 16.72
CA LEU A 369 -2.94 17.81 17.39
C LEU A 369 -4.12 18.19 16.49
N GLU A 370 -3.90 18.35 15.18
CA GLU A 370 -4.97 18.53 14.20
C GLU A 370 -5.91 17.32 14.20
N MET A 371 -5.34 16.10 14.09
CA MET A 371 -6.10 14.85 14.13
C MET A 371 -6.96 14.76 15.41
N ARG A 372 -6.41 15.12 16.57
CA ARG A 372 -7.13 15.06 17.86
C ARG A 372 -8.35 15.98 17.92
N ARG A 373 -8.39 17.05 17.11
CA ARG A 373 -9.56 17.94 17.01
C ARG A 373 -10.69 17.30 16.20
N ASP A 374 -10.33 16.50 15.20
CA ASP A 374 -11.29 15.87 14.29
C ASP A 374 -11.70 14.46 14.74
N TRP A 375 -10.80 13.72 15.40
CA TRP A 375 -10.94 12.31 15.75
C TRP A 375 -10.27 11.98 17.09
N ALA A 376 -10.77 10.97 17.79
CA ALA A 376 -10.07 10.40 18.94
C ALA A 376 -8.87 9.56 18.45
N PRO A 377 -7.62 9.90 18.82
CA PRO A 377 -6.46 9.10 18.48
C PRO A 377 -6.56 7.70 19.09
N ASP A 378 -6.11 6.69 18.36
CA ASP A 378 -5.96 5.34 18.88
C ASP A 378 -4.49 5.02 19.22
N GLU A 379 -4.31 3.90 19.89
CA GLU A 379 -3.02 3.42 20.39
C GLU A 379 -1.92 3.41 19.30
N PRO A 380 -2.13 2.88 18.07
CA PRO A 380 -1.09 2.90 17.03
C PRO A 380 -0.55 4.29 16.69
N VAL A 381 -1.37 5.35 16.76
CA VAL A 381 -0.92 6.70 16.42
C VAL A 381 -0.05 7.29 17.53
N TYR A 382 -0.37 7.02 18.79
CA TYR A 382 0.51 7.34 19.91
C TYR A 382 1.83 6.55 19.81
N GLY A 383 1.75 5.25 19.52
CA GLY A 383 2.91 4.39 19.33
C GLY A 383 3.86 4.90 18.23
N LEU A 384 3.31 5.44 17.14
CA LEU A 384 4.10 6.09 16.09
C LEU A 384 4.90 7.28 16.62
N LEU A 385 4.29 8.19 17.41
CA LEU A 385 5.02 9.33 17.99
C LEU A 385 6.12 8.89 18.96
N VAL A 386 5.85 7.87 19.78
CA VAL A 386 6.85 7.28 20.68
C VAL A 386 8.03 6.72 19.88
N ASP A 387 7.76 5.97 18.80
CA ASP A 387 8.79 5.42 17.92
C ASP A 387 9.59 6.50 17.20
N LEU A 388 8.93 7.53 16.66
CA LEU A 388 9.58 8.62 15.95
C LEU A 388 10.54 9.41 16.86
N TRP A 389 10.09 9.82 18.04
CA TRP A 389 10.95 10.51 19.02
C TRP A 389 12.03 9.61 19.60
N GLY A 390 11.71 8.33 19.83
CA GLY A 390 12.67 7.33 20.29
C GLY A 390 13.82 7.11 19.29
N LYS A 391 13.50 7.00 17.99
CA LYS A 391 14.50 6.90 16.91
C LYS A 391 15.33 8.18 16.75
N ALA A 392 14.73 9.34 17.02
CA ALA A 392 15.44 10.61 17.02
C ALA A 392 16.35 10.81 18.26
N GLY A 393 16.27 9.91 19.24
CA GLY A 393 17.07 9.95 20.47
C GLY A 393 16.52 10.90 21.54
N ASN A 394 15.36 11.52 21.33
CA ASN A 394 14.71 12.35 22.35
C ASN A 394 13.79 11.50 23.22
N VAL A 395 14.40 10.86 24.21
CA VAL A 395 13.71 9.94 25.13
C VAL A 395 12.65 10.65 25.98
N ASP A 396 12.87 11.91 26.36
CA ASP A 396 11.95 12.62 27.25
C ASP A 396 10.62 12.95 26.52
N LYS A 397 10.69 13.36 25.25
CA LYS A 397 9.47 13.50 24.42
C LYS A 397 8.80 12.16 24.14
N ALA A 398 9.58 11.11 23.84
CA ALA A 398 9.02 9.76 23.64
C ALA A 398 8.27 9.28 24.90
N LEU A 399 8.83 9.50 26.09
CA LEU A 399 8.16 9.24 27.36
C LEU A 399 6.93 10.11 27.58
N GLY A 400 7.00 11.38 27.22
CA GLY A 400 5.86 12.30 27.32
C GLY A 400 4.66 11.76 26.54
N TRP A 401 4.87 11.32 25.30
CA TRP A 401 3.84 10.72 24.47
C TRP A 401 3.33 9.37 25.00
N TYR A 402 4.22 8.55 25.56
CA TYR A 402 3.81 7.31 26.24
C TYR A 402 2.88 7.57 27.43
N HIS A 403 3.20 8.57 28.27
CA HIS A 403 2.33 8.94 29.38
C HIS A 403 1.03 9.60 28.91
N ALA A 404 1.06 10.41 27.86
CA ALA A 404 -0.15 11.01 27.28
C ALA A 404 -1.13 9.94 26.77
N MET A 405 -0.63 8.88 26.14
CA MET A 405 -1.43 7.72 25.74
C MET A 405 -2.12 7.05 26.94
N LEU A 406 -1.39 6.85 28.05
CA LEU A 406 -1.95 6.29 29.28
C LEU A 406 -2.99 7.22 29.93
N GLN A 407 -2.77 8.54 29.89
CA GLN A 407 -3.71 9.54 30.40
C GLN A 407 -5.03 9.56 29.62
N ASP A 408 -4.97 9.30 28.32
CA ASP A 408 -6.15 9.14 27.45
C ASP A 408 -6.85 7.78 27.65
N GLY A 409 -6.36 6.94 28.59
CA GLY A 409 -6.95 5.65 28.93
C GLY A 409 -6.63 4.53 27.94
N LEU A 410 -5.67 4.73 27.05
CA LEU A 410 -5.22 3.73 26.08
C LEU A 410 -4.12 2.84 26.70
N GLN A 411 -4.09 1.57 26.31
CA GLN A 411 -3.02 0.65 26.71
C GLN A 411 -1.96 0.56 25.61
N PRO A 412 -0.66 0.51 25.96
CA PRO A 412 0.42 0.30 25.00
C PRO A 412 0.38 -1.11 24.42
N ASN A 413 0.94 -1.25 23.22
CA ASN A 413 1.31 -2.54 22.63
C ASN A 413 2.81 -2.80 22.75
N VAL A 414 3.17 -4.04 22.44
CA VAL A 414 4.56 -4.51 22.39
C VAL A 414 5.46 -3.62 21.52
N PRO A 415 5.09 -3.21 20.27
CA PRO A 415 5.92 -2.29 19.49
C PRO A 415 6.18 -0.92 20.14
N THR A 416 5.18 -0.33 20.79
CA THR A 416 5.33 0.97 21.48
C THR A 416 6.30 0.85 22.65
N CYS A 417 6.16 -0.20 23.47
CA CYS A 417 7.10 -0.50 24.55
C CYS A 417 8.51 -0.79 24.02
N ASN A 418 8.64 -1.57 22.94
CA ASN A 418 9.94 -1.88 22.32
C ASN A 418 10.64 -0.63 21.79
N SER A 419 9.88 0.31 21.23
CA SER A 419 10.42 1.56 20.70
C SER A 419 10.98 2.45 21.81
N LEU A 420 10.24 2.57 22.91
CA LEU A 420 10.67 3.29 24.11
C LEU A 420 11.86 2.59 24.78
N LEU A 421 11.81 1.26 24.89
CA LEU A 421 12.91 0.44 25.40
C LEU A 421 14.18 0.63 24.58
N SER A 422 14.10 0.58 23.24
CA SER A 422 15.23 0.82 22.34
C SER A 422 15.84 2.21 22.56
N ALA A 423 15.00 3.24 22.73
CA ALA A 423 15.46 4.59 22.97
C ALA A 423 16.19 4.74 24.32
N PHE A 424 15.66 4.12 25.38
CA PHE A 424 16.32 4.10 26.69
C PHE A 424 17.65 3.37 26.69
N LEU A 425 17.70 2.20 26.05
CA LEU A 425 18.91 1.40 26.01
C LEU A 425 20.02 2.10 25.23
N LYS A 426 19.71 2.77 24.11
CA LYS A 426 20.69 3.57 23.33
C LYS A 426 21.30 4.73 24.13
N LEU A 427 20.57 5.27 25.11
CA LEU A 427 21.06 6.33 26.01
C LEU A 427 21.61 5.79 27.34
N ASN A 428 21.80 4.48 27.49
CA ASN A 428 22.24 3.82 28.73
C ASN A 428 21.35 4.11 29.97
N ARG A 429 20.06 4.42 29.77
CA ARG A 429 19.08 4.66 30.85
C ARG A 429 18.43 3.35 31.30
N PHE A 430 19.23 2.44 31.87
CA PHE A 430 18.81 1.08 32.19
C PHE A 430 17.67 0.98 33.22
N GLN A 431 17.63 1.89 34.19
CA GLN A 431 16.58 1.89 35.21
C GLN A 431 15.19 2.20 34.62
N ASP A 432 15.14 3.06 33.61
CA ASP A 432 13.90 3.39 32.92
C ASP A 432 13.50 2.27 31.94
N ALA A 433 14.48 1.63 31.28
CA ALA A 433 14.25 0.42 30.49
C ALA A 433 13.64 -0.70 31.36
N TYR A 434 14.13 -0.86 32.59
CA TYR A 434 13.60 -1.81 33.58
C TYR A 434 12.14 -1.52 33.93
N SER A 435 11.80 -0.25 34.22
CA SER A 435 10.43 0.12 34.58
C SER A 435 9.45 -0.09 33.42
N VAL A 436 9.85 0.19 32.17
CA VAL A 436 9.03 -0.11 30.99
C VAL A 436 8.74 -1.60 30.85
N LEU A 437 9.74 -2.47 31.04
CA LEU A 437 9.55 -3.92 30.96
C LEU A 437 8.65 -4.46 32.09
N GLN A 438 8.81 -3.95 33.31
CA GLN A 438 7.92 -4.32 34.41
C GLN A 438 6.48 -3.87 34.14
N ASN A 439 6.29 -2.64 33.65
CA ASN A 439 4.97 -2.13 33.29
C ASN A 439 4.34 -2.96 32.16
N MET A 440 5.13 -3.35 31.17
CA MET A 440 4.71 -4.21 30.08
C MET A 440 4.14 -5.54 30.60
N LEU A 441 4.86 -6.22 31.50
CA LEU A 441 4.41 -7.48 32.12
C LEU A 441 3.20 -7.28 33.04
N ALA A 442 3.17 -6.20 33.82
CA ALA A 442 2.05 -5.88 34.71
C ALA A 442 0.74 -5.65 33.94
N GLN A 443 0.83 -5.17 32.70
CA GLN A 443 -0.30 -4.98 31.80
C GLN A 443 -0.66 -6.26 31.00
N GLY A 444 0.03 -7.38 31.24
CA GLY A 444 -0.21 -8.65 30.55
C GLY A 444 0.34 -8.70 29.11
N LEU A 445 1.19 -7.75 28.71
CA LEU A 445 1.84 -7.77 27.41
C LEU A 445 3.00 -8.77 27.43
N VAL A 446 3.02 -9.69 26.48
CA VAL A 446 4.09 -10.69 26.34
C VAL A 446 5.24 -10.08 25.53
N PRO A 447 6.47 -9.99 26.06
CA PRO A 447 7.60 -9.51 25.30
C PRO A 447 7.88 -10.39 24.07
N SER A 448 8.11 -9.74 22.93
CA SER A 448 8.37 -10.38 21.63
C SER A 448 9.85 -10.79 21.48
N LEU A 449 10.17 -11.66 20.52
CA LEU A 449 11.57 -11.95 20.12
C LEU A 449 12.39 -10.68 19.85
N GLN A 450 11.74 -9.66 19.27
CA GLN A 450 12.36 -8.36 19.03
C GLN A 450 12.74 -7.65 20.34
N THR A 451 11.92 -7.78 21.40
CA THR A 451 12.21 -7.21 22.72
C THR A 451 13.50 -7.80 23.30
N TYR A 452 13.69 -9.11 23.20
CA TYR A 452 14.92 -9.78 23.65
C TYR A 452 16.13 -9.45 22.79
N THR A 453 15.93 -9.37 21.47
CA THR A 453 16.97 -8.94 20.54
C THR A 453 17.49 -7.55 20.90
N LEU A 454 16.58 -6.62 21.22
CA LEU A 454 16.93 -5.27 21.67
C LEU A 454 17.74 -5.29 22.97
N LEU A 455 17.29 -6.08 23.97
CA LEU A 455 18.03 -6.23 25.23
C LEU A 455 19.45 -6.74 24.98
N LEU A 456 19.61 -7.85 24.25
CA LEU A 456 20.91 -8.44 23.94
C LEU A 456 21.82 -7.50 23.15
N SER A 457 21.27 -6.79 22.15
CA SER A 457 22.01 -5.82 21.33
C SER A 457 22.57 -4.64 22.12
N CYS A 458 22.05 -4.36 23.31
CA CYS A 458 22.55 -3.29 24.16
C CYS A 458 23.58 -3.80 25.18
N CYS A 459 23.53 -5.08 25.53
CA CYS A 459 24.55 -5.72 26.36
C CYS A 459 25.89 -5.87 25.63
N THR A 460 25.85 -5.94 24.30
CA THR A 460 27.05 -6.03 23.43
C THR A 460 27.80 -4.71 23.30
N ASP A 461 27.14 -3.57 23.43
CA ASP A 461 27.76 -2.24 23.23
C ASP A 461 28.26 -1.62 24.55
N ALA A 462 27.76 -2.07 25.70
CA ALA A 462 28.17 -1.61 27.02
C ALA A 462 28.84 -2.74 27.83
N HIS A 463 30.17 -2.87 27.72
CA HIS A 463 30.98 -3.84 28.49
C HIS A 463 30.77 -3.79 30.02
N ALA A 464 30.10 -2.76 30.56
CA ALA A 464 29.92 -2.52 31.98
C ALA A 464 28.53 -2.93 32.57
N SER A 465 27.59 -3.47 31.79
CA SER A 465 26.19 -3.67 32.23
C SER A 465 25.61 -5.07 32.01
N MET A 466 26.47 -6.09 31.88
CA MET A 466 26.06 -7.49 31.68
C MET A 466 25.12 -8.02 32.78
N GLY A 467 25.35 -7.64 34.05
CA GLY A 467 24.52 -8.08 35.18
C GLY A 467 23.08 -7.53 35.15
N LEU A 468 22.89 -6.26 34.77
CA LEU A 468 21.58 -5.63 34.65
C LEU A 468 20.79 -6.18 33.46
N CYS A 469 21.47 -6.42 32.33
CA CYS A 469 20.89 -7.09 31.16
C CYS A 469 20.34 -8.48 31.48
N CYS A 470 21.11 -9.30 32.19
CA CYS A 470 20.67 -10.64 32.59
C CYS A 470 19.49 -10.58 33.57
N GLN A 471 19.45 -9.59 34.46
CA GLN A 471 18.30 -9.34 35.34
C GLN A 471 17.04 -8.91 34.56
N LEU A 472 17.21 -8.06 33.54
CA LEU A 472 16.12 -7.64 32.66
C LEU A 472 15.53 -8.82 31.89
N MET A 473 16.39 -9.71 31.36
CA MET A 473 15.97 -10.92 30.66
C MET A 473 15.32 -11.96 31.60
N ALA A 474 15.76 -12.03 32.86
CA ALA A 474 15.19 -12.94 33.86
C ALA A 474 13.72 -12.64 34.16
N ILE A 475 13.36 -11.36 34.25
CA ILE A 475 12.00 -10.89 34.54
C ILE A 475 11.01 -11.33 33.45
N THR A 476 11.50 -11.41 32.22
CA THR A 476 10.68 -11.69 31.03
C THR A 476 10.45 -13.18 30.77
N GLY A 477 11.15 -14.10 31.45
CA GLY A 477 10.84 -15.54 31.48
C GLY A 477 11.01 -16.30 30.15
N HIS A 478 11.73 -15.75 29.17
CA HIS A 478 11.81 -16.31 27.82
C HIS A 478 12.85 -17.42 27.66
N PRO A 479 12.64 -18.37 26.73
CA PRO A 479 13.63 -19.39 26.39
C PRO A 479 15.03 -18.87 26.06
N ALA A 480 15.15 -17.67 25.50
CA ALA A 480 16.46 -17.06 25.20
C ALA A 480 17.25 -16.72 26.47
N HIS A 481 16.57 -16.28 27.54
CA HIS A 481 17.19 -16.09 28.84
C HIS A 481 17.67 -17.41 29.42
N MET A 482 16.80 -18.43 29.39
CA MET A 482 17.15 -19.79 29.82
C MET A 482 18.28 -20.39 28.98
N PHE A 483 18.30 -20.13 27.67
CA PHE A 483 19.34 -20.57 26.76
C PHE A 483 20.71 -20.04 27.17
N LEU A 484 20.80 -18.73 27.46
CA LEU A 484 22.06 -18.11 27.91
C LEU A 484 22.44 -18.52 29.33
N LEU A 485 21.48 -18.67 30.24
CA LEU A 485 21.72 -19.06 31.63
C LEU A 485 22.24 -20.50 31.75
N TYR A 486 21.73 -21.40 30.91
CA TYR A 486 22.10 -22.81 30.87
C TYR A 486 23.01 -23.16 29.69
N LEU A 487 23.71 -22.19 29.11
CA LEU A 487 24.70 -22.44 28.07
C LEU A 487 25.84 -23.27 28.67
N PRO A 488 26.09 -24.51 28.18
CA PRO A 488 27.19 -25.32 28.71
C PRO A 488 28.54 -24.79 28.21
N ASP A 489 29.59 -25.00 29.01
CA ASP A 489 30.97 -24.77 28.56
C ASP A 489 31.29 -25.69 27.37
N ALA A 490 31.97 -25.19 26.34
CA ALA A 490 32.29 -25.97 25.17
C ALA A 490 33.22 -27.17 25.49
N GLU A 491 32.69 -28.39 25.36
CA GLU A 491 33.51 -29.61 25.40
C GLU A 491 34.39 -29.73 24.14
N PRO A 492 35.47 -30.56 24.14
CA PRO A 492 36.25 -30.83 22.95
C PRO A 492 35.37 -31.38 21.81
N GLY A 493 35.09 -30.52 20.82
CA GLY A 493 34.20 -30.83 19.71
C GLY A 493 32.87 -30.06 19.73
N GLY A 494 32.44 -29.50 20.87
CA GLY A 494 31.33 -28.54 20.97
C GLY A 494 29.92 -29.10 20.82
N GLU A 495 29.73 -30.43 20.90
CA GLU A 495 28.43 -31.04 20.60
C GLU A 495 27.35 -30.70 21.62
N ASN A 496 27.72 -30.55 22.89
CA ASN A 496 26.84 -30.06 23.95
C ASN A 496 26.24 -28.68 23.64
N VAL A 497 27.06 -27.74 23.16
CA VAL A 497 26.61 -26.40 22.72
C VAL A 497 25.76 -26.50 21.45
N ARG A 498 26.12 -27.37 20.51
CA ARG A 498 25.33 -27.58 19.28
C ARG A 498 23.94 -28.15 19.58
N ASP A 499 23.84 -29.14 20.47
CA ASP A 499 22.57 -29.73 20.88
C ASP A 499 21.68 -28.71 21.59
N HIS A 500 22.26 -27.91 22.48
CA HIS A 500 21.57 -26.81 23.15
C HIS A 500 21.03 -25.78 22.15
N ALA A 501 21.83 -25.41 21.14
CA ALA A 501 21.43 -24.50 20.07
C ALA A 501 20.32 -25.08 19.17
N ARG A 502 20.38 -26.38 18.85
CA ARG A 502 19.34 -27.08 18.07
C ARG A 502 18.03 -27.08 18.83
N TYR A 503 18.05 -27.45 20.12
CA TYR A 503 16.88 -27.44 20.97
C TYR A 503 16.23 -26.05 21.04
N PHE A 504 17.04 -25.00 21.22
CA PHE A 504 16.56 -23.62 21.23
C PHE A 504 15.89 -23.19 19.92
N LEU A 505 16.46 -23.54 18.76
CA LEU A 505 15.83 -23.28 17.45
C LEU A 505 14.53 -24.05 17.25
N ASP A 506 14.48 -25.30 17.72
CA ASP A 506 13.30 -26.16 17.60
C ASP A 506 12.16 -25.67 18.51
N MET A 507 12.47 -25.09 19.67
CA MET A 507 11.50 -24.38 20.50
C MET A 507 10.87 -23.18 19.78
N MET A 508 11.59 -22.52 18.87
CA MET A 508 11.11 -21.37 18.09
C MET A 508 10.58 -21.77 16.70
N HIS A 509 10.07 -22.99 16.52
CA HIS A 509 9.62 -23.46 15.20
C HIS A 509 8.51 -22.61 14.58
N SER A 510 7.59 -22.06 15.39
CA SER A 510 6.45 -21.22 14.97
C SER A 510 6.82 -19.81 14.51
N GLU A 511 8.03 -19.35 14.82
CA GLU A 511 8.48 -17.98 14.53
C GLU A 511 8.92 -17.83 13.06
N ASP A 512 8.83 -16.62 12.53
CA ASP A 512 9.29 -16.33 11.17
C ASP A 512 10.82 -16.34 11.10
N ARG A 513 11.36 -16.50 9.89
CA ARG A 513 12.81 -16.62 9.68
C ARG A 513 13.57 -15.35 10.07
N GLU A 514 12.99 -14.17 9.88
CA GLU A 514 13.67 -12.92 10.19
C GLU A 514 13.79 -12.71 11.69
N SER A 515 12.75 -13.07 12.45
CA SER A 515 12.78 -13.08 13.91
C SER A 515 13.82 -14.08 14.45
N LYS A 516 13.88 -15.31 13.90
CA LYS A 516 14.93 -16.30 14.25
C LYS A 516 16.34 -15.81 13.93
N ARG A 517 16.50 -15.13 12.79
CA ARG A 517 17.79 -14.51 12.41
C ARG A 517 18.17 -13.42 13.39
N GLY A 518 17.26 -12.51 13.73
CA GLY A 518 17.52 -11.41 14.66
C GLY A 518 17.98 -11.89 16.03
N ILE A 519 17.27 -12.86 16.62
CA ILE A 519 17.65 -13.38 17.94
C ILE A 519 18.97 -14.16 17.89
N MET A 520 19.21 -14.97 16.86
CA MET A 520 20.46 -15.72 16.73
C MET A 520 21.65 -14.80 16.49
N ASP A 521 21.48 -13.77 15.67
CA ASP A 521 22.51 -12.78 15.42
C ASP A 521 22.88 -12.04 16.70
N ALA A 522 21.90 -11.65 17.52
CA ALA A 522 22.16 -11.00 18.80
C ALA A 522 22.83 -11.92 19.83
N VAL A 523 22.45 -13.20 19.88
CA VAL A 523 23.07 -14.20 20.77
C VAL A 523 24.53 -14.45 20.38
N ILE A 524 24.82 -14.63 19.09
CA ILE A 524 26.17 -14.90 18.61
C ILE A 524 27.07 -13.66 18.81
N ASP A 525 26.58 -12.46 18.52
CA ASP A 525 27.31 -11.20 18.79
C ASP A 525 27.62 -11.04 20.27
N PHE A 526 26.64 -11.34 21.14
CA PHE A 526 26.80 -11.31 22.58
C PHE A 526 27.89 -12.24 23.07
N LEU A 527 27.87 -13.51 22.65
CA LEU A 527 28.89 -14.48 23.06
C LEU A 527 30.28 -14.12 22.52
N HIS A 528 30.35 -13.67 21.27
CA HIS A 528 31.60 -13.23 20.65
C HIS A 528 32.25 -12.08 21.44
N LYS A 529 31.49 -11.02 21.74
CA LYS A 529 32.00 -9.86 22.49
C LYS A 529 32.24 -10.15 23.97
N SER A 530 31.57 -11.15 24.53
CA SER A 530 31.80 -11.63 25.91
C SER A 530 33.03 -12.52 26.04
N GLY A 531 33.69 -12.89 24.92
CA GLY A 531 34.87 -13.75 24.89
C GLY A 531 34.58 -15.24 24.75
N LEU A 532 33.32 -15.66 24.75
CA LEU A 532 32.85 -17.04 24.51
C LEU A 532 32.79 -17.36 23.01
N LYS A 533 33.94 -17.24 22.33
CA LYS A 533 34.03 -17.30 20.86
C LYS A 533 33.89 -18.71 20.31
N GLU A 534 34.25 -19.73 21.09
CA GLU A 534 34.05 -21.13 20.69
C GLU A 534 32.56 -21.44 20.62
N GLU A 535 31.82 -21.13 21.69
CA GLU A 535 30.38 -21.29 21.82
C GLU A 535 29.64 -20.51 20.72
N ALA A 536 30.00 -19.24 20.51
CA ALA A 536 29.45 -18.41 19.44
C ALA A 536 29.58 -19.08 18.07
N GLY A 537 30.73 -19.69 17.81
CA GLY A 537 31.02 -20.43 16.59
C GLY A 537 30.17 -21.67 16.39
N PHE A 538 30.01 -22.50 17.43
CA PHE A 538 29.18 -23.70 17.36
C PHE A 538 27.70 -23.37 17.15
N ILE A 539 27.20 -22.31 17.81
CA ILE A 539 25.84 -21.82 17.62
C ILE A 539 25.63 -21.31 16.18
N TRP A 540 26.61 -20.59 15.63
CA TRP A 540 26.55 -20.13 14.25
C TRP A 540 26.50 -21.28 13.24
N GLU A 541 27.30 -22.34 13.44
CA GLU A 541 27.28 -23.54 12.58
C GLU A 541 25.89 -24.18 12.54
N VAL A 542 25.23 -24.33 13.70
CA VAL A 542 23.87 -24.86 13.81
C VAL A 542 22.86 -23.94 13.12
N ALA A 543 22.96 -22.63 13.32
CA ALA A 543 22.09 -21.66 12.68
C ALA A 543 22.23 -21.67 11.14
N ALA A 544 23.45 -21.83 10.63
CA ALA A 544 23.71 -21.98 9.20
C ALA A 544 23.10 -23.29 8.65
N GLN A 545 23.26 -24.41 9.36
CA GLN A 545 22.67 -25.71 8.99
C GLN A 545 21.14 -25.69 8.96
N LYS A 546 20.50 -25.01 9.92
CA LYS A 546 19.04 -24.82 9.98
C LYS A 546 18.53 -23.72 9.04
N ASN A 547 19.38 -23.18 8.16
CA ASN A 547 19.04 -22.17 7.16
C ASN A 547 18.46 -20.86 7.76
N VAL A 548 18.93 -20.47 8.95
CA VAL A 548 18.58 -19.19 9.58
C VAL A 548 19.18 -18.02 8.80
N TYR A 549 20.39 -18.21 8.28
CA TYR A 549 21.10 -17.25 7.41
C TYR A 549 21.10 -17.74 5.96
N PRO A 550 20.04 -17.45 5.19
CA PRO A 550 19.96 -17.88 3.80
C PRO A 550 21.09 -17.27 2.98
N ASP A 551 21.70 -18.07 2.10
CA ASP A 551 22.73 -17.60 1.18
C ASP A 551 23.95 -16.95 1.85
N SER A 552 24.16 -17.22 3.14
CA SER A 552 25.33 -16.77 3.89
C SER A 552 26.61 -17.37 3.34
N VAL A 553 26.56 -18.62 2.88
CA VAL A 553 27.63 -19.28 2.12
C VAL A 553 26.99 -19.97 0.92
N ARG A 554 27.37 -19.59 -0.29
CA ARG A 554 26.80 -20.14 -1.52
C ARG A 554 27.90 -20.49 -2.53
N GLU A 555 27.85 -21.71 -3.05
CA GLU A 555 28.63 -22.11 -4.23
C GLU A 555 27.97 -21.55 -5.49
N LYS A 556 28.71 -20.78 -6.30
CA LYS A 556 28.22 -20.19 -7.55
C LYS A 556 28.58 -21.03 -8.78
N SER A 557 29.74 -21.67 -8.73
CA SER A 557 30.23 -22.64 -9.72
C SER A 557 31.28 -23.52 -9.04
N SER A 558 31.71 -24.60 -9.69
CA SER A 558 32.84 -25.42 -9.21
C SER A 558 34.01 -24.52 -8.81
N SER A 559 34.39 -24.56 -7.53
CA SER A 559 35.50 -23.77 -6.96
C SER A 559 35.28 -22.25 -6.80
N TYR A 560 34.07 -21.72 -7.01
CA TYR A 560 33.73 -20.30 -6.74
C TYR A 560 32.66 -20.17 -5.66
N TRP A 561 33.05 -19.53 -4.55
CA TRP A 561 32.21 -19.35 -3.37
C TRP A 561 31.91 -17.88 -3.07
N LEU A 562 30.70 -17.63 -2.59
CA LEU A 562 30.24 -16.34 -2.09
C LEU A 562 29.95 -16.48 -0.60
N ILE A 563 30.61 -15.67 0.23
CA ILE A 563 30.33 -15.51 1.66
C ILE A 563 29.62 -14.17 1.84
N ASN A 564 28.40 -14.21 2.36
CA ASN A 564 27.53 -13.06 2.48
C ASN A 564 27.26 -12.71 3.94
N LEU A 565 27.88 -11.61 4.40
CA LEU A 565 27.86 -11.16 5.79
C LEU A 565 26.96 -9.93 6.02
N HIS A 566 26.27 -9.44 4.98
CA HIS A 566 25.55 -8.16 5.03
C HIS A 566 24.37 -8.08 6.01
N LEU A 567 23.82 -9.23 6.45
CA LEU A 567 22.68 -9.32 7.38
C LEU A 567 23.12 -9.75 8.78
N MET A 568 24.41 -9.68 9.07
CA MET A 568 24.99 -10.08 10.35
C MET A 568 25.51 -8.85 11.11
N SER A 569 25.44 -8.90 12.43
CA SER A 569 26.15 -7.98 13.33
C SER A 569 27.67 -8.19 13.25
N GLU A 570 28.43 -7.29 13.86
CA GLU A 570 29.89 -7.28 13.80
C GLU A 570 30.53 -8.59 14.29
N GLY A 571 30.22 -9.02 15.51
CA GLY A 571 30.75 -10.25 16.10
C GLY A 571 30.22 -11.50 15.40
N THR A 572 28.96 -11.49 14.96
CA THR A 572 28.41 -12.59 14.16
C THR A 572 29.11 -12.72 12.81
N ALA A 573 29.39 -11.62 12.12
CA ALA A 573 30.09 -11.63 10.84
C ALA A 573 31.53 -12.15 10.98
N VAL A 574 32.25 -11.74 12.02
CA VAL A 574 33.62 -12.22 12.33
C VAL A 574 33.61 -13.72 12.66
N THR A 575 32.63 -14.15 13.46
CA THR A 575 32.43 -15.58 13.79
C THR A 575 32.07 -16.40 12.56
N ALA A 576 31.17 -15.90 11.71
CA ALA A 576 30.75 -16.56 10.48
C ALA A 576 31.92 -16.73 9.51
N LEU A 577 32.69 -15.66 9.28
CA LEU A 577 33.83 -15.70 8.37
C LEU A 577 34.89 -16.67 8.86
N SER A 578 35.30 -16.58 10.13
CA SER A 578 36.34 -17.42 10.71
C SER A 578 35.97 -18.91 10.68
N ARG A 579 34.73 -19.26 11.07
CA ARG A 579 34.23 -20.64 10.97
C ARG A 579 34.11 -21.14 9.55
N THR A 580 33.67 -20.29 8.61
CA THR A 580 33.57 -20.67 7.20
C THR A 580 34.94 -20.95 6.58
N LEU A 581 35.96 -20.12 6.90
CA LEU A 581 37.33 -20.32 6.42
C LEU A 581 37.97 -21.57 7.06
N ALA A 582 37.74 -21.82 8.35
CA ALA A 582 38.16 -23.06 9.01
C ALA A 582 37.50 -24.30 8.38
N TRP A 583 36.22 -24.19 7.99
CA TRP A 583 35.53 -25.25 7.24
C TRP A 583 36.18 -25.51 5.88
N PHE A 584 36.53 -24.47 5.11
CA PHE A 584 37.27 -24.63 3.84
C PHE A 584 38.63 -25.31 4.05
N HIS A 585 39.37 -24.92 5.08
CA HIS A 585 40.64 -25.56 5.45
C HIS A 585 40.44 -27.08 5.69
N ARG A 586 39.45 -27.46 6.50
CA ARG A 586 39.14 -28.87 6.78
C ARG A 586 38.70 -29.64 5.54
N GLN A 587 37.84 -29.07 4.70
CA GLN A 587 37.39 -29.70 3.46
C GLN A 587 38.56 -29.94 2.49
N MET A 588 39.50 -29.01 2.45
CA MET A 588 40.69 -29.13 1.62
C MET A 588 41.62 -30.24 2.12
N LEU A 589 41.81 -30.40 3.44
CA LEU A 589 42.58 -31.50 4.02
C LEU A 589 41.93 -32.87 3.78
N LEU A 590 40.59 -32.94 3.78
CA LEU A 590 39.84 -34.19 3.62
C LEU A 590 39.67 -34.61 2.15
N MET A 591 39.33 -33.67 1.27
CA MET A 591 38.93 -33.95 -0.12
C MET A 591 39.93 -33.46 -1.17
N GLY A 592 40.96 -32.72 -0.78
CA GLY A 592 41.97 -32.16 -1.70
C GLY A 592 41.43 -31.09 -2.67
N SER A 593 40.18 -30.67 -2.54
CA SER A 593 39.57 -29.63 -3.37
C SER A 593 39.72 -28.27 -2.68
N CYS A 594 40.16 -27.27 -3.45
CA CYS A 594 40.39 -25.92 -2.95
C CYS A 594 39.51 -24.92 -3.71
N PRO A 595 38.89 -23.94 -3.03
CA PRO A 595 38.22 -22.85 -3.73
C PRO A 595 39.24 -22.02 -4.52
N GLU A 596 39.00 -21.87 -5.82
CA GLU A 596 39.79 -21.00 -6.70
C GLU A 596 39.43 -19.53 -6.47
N ARG A 597 38.24 -19.25 -5.96
CA ARG A 597 37.76 -17.89 -5.68
C ARG A 597 36.78 -17.85 -4.51
N ILE A 598 36.99 -16.90 -3.60
CA ILE A 598 36.06 -16.55 -2.53
C ILE A 598 35.76 -15.05 -2.61
N ASP A 599 34.48 -14.71 -2.77
CA ASP A 599 33.97 -13.33 -2.67
C ASP A 599 33.31 -13.14 -1.28
N ILE A 600 33.79 -12.21 -0.47
CA ILE A 600 33.26 -11.87 0.86
C ILE A 600 32.51 -10.53 0.78
N VAL A 601 31.20 -10.55 0.97
CA VAL A 601 30.31 -9.38 0.85
C VAL A 601 29.95 -8.86 2.23
N THR A 602 30.26 -7.57 2.48
CA THR A 602 30.05 -6.90 3.79
C THR A 602 28.97 -5.80 3.75
N GLY A 603 28.23 -5.65 2.64
CA GLY A 603 26.99 -4.86 2.60
C GLY A 603 26.95 -3.63 1.68
N TRP A 604 27.97 -3.35 0.87
CA TRP A 604 27.97 -2.21 -0.06
C TRP A 604 28.35 -2.62 -1.49
N GLY A 605 27.45 -2.44 -2.46
CA GLY A 605 27.72 -2.64 -3.89
C GLY A 605 27.35 -1.41 -4.71
N ARG A 606 27.69 -1.37 -6.01
CA ARG A 606 27.45 -0.24 -6.93
C ARG A 606 26.00 0.29 -7.02
N ARG A 607 25.01 -0.41 -6.45
CA ARG A 607 23.58 -0.02 -6.44
C ARG A 607 23.08 0.42 -5.07
N SER A 608 23.92 0.39 -4.04
CA SER A 608 23.54 0.87 -2.70
C SER A 608 23.60 2.39 -2.65
N ARG A 609 22.51 3.04 -2.23
CA ARG A 609 22.38 4.50 -2.13
C ARG A 609 23.01 5.10 -0.87
N VAL A 610 23.35 4.25 0.10
CA VAL A 610 24.10 4.71 1.28
C VAL A 610 25.59 4.47 0.97
N THR A 611 26.44 5.43 1.31
CA THR A 611 27.89 5.39 1.10
C THR A 611 28.53 5.68 2.45
N GLY A 612 29.47 4.83 2.90
CA GLY A 612 30.08 4.97 4.23
C GLY A 612 30.84 3.72 4.69
N SER A 613 31.45 3.81 5.87
CA SER A 613 32.12 2.69 6.56
C SER A 613 31.14 1.94 7.47
N SER A 614 30.91 0.64 7.25
CA SER A 614 30.21 -0.19 8.25
C SER A 614 31.21 -0.77 9.25
N LEU A 615 30.78 -0.92 10.51
CA LEU A 615 31.55 -1.61 11.56
C LEU A 615 31.94 -3.03 11.12
N VAL A 616 30.98 -3.77 10.54
CA VAL A 616 31.21 -5.10 9.95
C VAL A 616 32.36 -5.06 8.94
N ARG A 617 32.36 -4.10 7.99
CA ARG A 617 33.44 -4.00 7.01
C ARG A 617 34.78 -3.73 7.69
N GLN A 618 34.84 -2.77 8.63
CA GLN A 618 36.08 -2.43 9.32
C GLN A 618 36.64 -3.61 10.10
N SER A 619 35.80 -4.37 10.79
CA SER A 619 36.22 -5.51 11.60
C SER A 619 36.64 -6.71 10.75
N ILE A 620 35.94 -6.95 9.63
CA ILE A 620 36.37 -7.95 8.64
C ILE A 620 37.67 -7.53 7.96
N GLU A 621 37.84 -6.25 7.60
CA GLU A 621 39.08 -5.72 7.02
C GLU A 621 40.26 -5.87 7.98
N LYS A 622 40.07 -5.52 9.27
CA LYS A 622 41.05 -5.75 10.33
C LYS A 622 41.42 -7.22 10.46
N LEU A 623 40.43 -8.12 10.49
CA LEU A 623 40.66 -9.57 10.59
C LEU A 623 41.46 -10.09 9.40
N LEU A 624 41.05 -9.74 8.17
CA LEU A 624 41.71 -10.16 6.95
C LEU A 624 43.15 -9.61 6.85
N HIS A 625 43.38 -8.37 7.28
CA HIS A 625 44.73 -7.80 7.35
C HIS A 625 45.61 -8.47 8.40
N LEU A 626 45.06 -8.73 9.60
CA LEU A 626 45.78 -9.37 10.70
C LEU A 626 46.34 -10.74 10.30
N PHE A 627 45.56 -11.52 9.54
CA PHE A 627 45.94 -12.83 9.05
C PHE A 627 46.55 -12.83 7.64
N GLN A 628 46.84 -11.66 7.06
CA GLN A 628 47.45 -11.52 5.74
C GLN A 628 46.67 -12.25 4.62
N PHE A 629 45.34 -12.15 4.63
CA PHE A 629 44.51 -12.75 3.60
C PHE A 629 44.85 -12.19 2.20
N PRO A 630 44.96 -13.01 1.16
CA PRO A 630 45.38 -12.58 -0.18
C PRO A 630 44.24 -11.82 -0.89
N LEU A 631 44.18 -10.51 -0.65
CA LEU A 631 43.18 -9.62 -1.23
C LEU A 631 43.50 -9.26 -2.68
N PHE A 632 42.58 -9.61 -3.58
CA PHE A 632 42.57 -9.15 -4.96
C PHE A 632 41.79 -7.83 -5.07
N ALA A 633 42.47 -6.78 -5.54
CA ALA A 633 41.85 -5.48 -5.78
C ALA A 633 40.96 -5.50 -7.04
N ALA A 634 39.71 -5.95 -6.90
CA ALA A 634 38.73 -5.82 -7.97
C ALA A 634 38.37 -4.33 -8.17
N ARG A 635 38.71 -3.76 -9.33
CA ARG A 635 38.41 -2.35 -9.66
C ARG A 635 36.90 -2.06 -9.51
N GLY A 636 36.56 -1.31 -8.46
CA GLY A 636 35.26 -0.64 -8.32
C GLY A 636 34.13 -1.40 -7.62
N ASN A 637 34.41 -2.30 -6.67
CA ASN A 637 33.37 -2.87 -5.80
C ASN A 637 33.75 -2.70 -4.30
N THR A 638 33.45 -1.52 -3.74
CA THR A 638 33.93 -1.06 -2.44
C THR A 638 33.39 -1.80 -1.21
N GLY A 639 32.50 -2.79 -1.35
CA GLY A 639 32.00 -3.62 -0.24
C GLY A 639 32.12 -5.12 -0.46
N CYS A 640 33.04 -5.54 -1.33
CA CYS A 640 33.41 -6.95 -1.52
C CYS A 640 34.92 -7.13 -1.38
N PHE A 641 35.36 -8.12 -0.59
CA PHE A 641 36.74 -8.58 -0.53
C PHE A 641 36.85 -9.86 -1.37
N VAL A 642 37.86 -9.95 -2.24
CA VAL A 642 38.01 -11.08 -3.16
C VAL A 642 39.33 -11.76 -2.87
N GLY A 643 39.31 -13.06 -2.58
CA GLY A 643 40.48 -13.92 -2.63
C GLY A 643 40.42 -14.77 -3.89
N CYS A 644 41.53 -14.95 -4.61
CA CYS A 644 41.55 -15.78 -5.81
C CYS A 644 42.90 -16.42 -6.10
N GLY A 645 42.84 -17.56 -6.79
CA GLY A 645 43.99 -18.27 -7.34
C GLY A 645 44.87 -18.96 -6.30
N GLU A 646 46.07 -19.30 -6.74
CA GLU A 646 47.07 -20.01 -5.94
C GLU A 646 47.39 -19.34 -4.58
N PRO A 647 47.48 -17.99 -4.46
CA PRO A 647 47.71 -17.35 -3.17
C PRO A 647 46.63 -17.66 -2.14
N LEU A 648 45.36 -17.75 -2.56
CA LEU A 648 44.25 -18.15 -1.68
C LEU A 648 44.39 -19.60 -1.23
N SER A 649 44.73 -20.50 -2.17
CA SER A 649 44.90 -21.92 -1.87
C SER A 649 46.06 -22.18 -0.91
N GLN A 650 47.19 -21.50 -1.10
CA GLN A 650 48.33 -21.57 -0.19
C GLN A 650 48.00 -20.97 1.18
N TRP A 651 47.28 -19.85 1.20
CA TRP A 651 46.88 -19.22 2.46
C TRP A 651 45.94 -20.11 3.28
N LEU A 652 44.96 -20.75 2.64
CA LEU A 652 44.05 -21.69 3.28
C LEU A 652 44.74 -22.95 3.81
N HIS A 653 45.96 -23.30 3.36
CA HIS A 653 46.72 -24.45 3.88
C HIS A 653 47.28 -24.20 5.29
N ASN A 654 47.32 -22.95 5.73
CA ASN A 654 47.93 -22.65 7.01
C ASN A 654 47.07 -23.15 8.19
N PRO A 655 47.66 -23.86 9.17
CA PRO A 655 46.91 -24.43 10.28
C PRO A 655 46.32 -23.38 11.23
N TYR A 656 46.83 -22.14 11.21
CA TYR A 656 46.24 -21.05 12.01
C TYR A 656 44.83 -20.67 11.55
N VAL A 657 44.45 -20.98 10.30
CA VAL A 657 43.11 -20.69 9.75
C VAL A 657 42.03 -21.39 10.59
N GLU A 658 42.34 -22.56 11.13
CA GLU A 658 41.42 -23.31 12.01
C GLU A 658 41.15 -22.60 13.35
N ARG A 659 42.04 -21.70 13.79
CA ARG A 659 41.94 -21.00 15.08
C ARG A 659 41.61 -19.52 14.95
N MET A 660 41.26 -19.05 13.75
CA MET A 660 40.94 -17.64 13.52
C MET A 660 39.77 -17.13 14.36
N HIS A 661 38.84 -18.01 14.76
CA HIS A 661 37.69 -17.66 15.59
C HIS A 661 38.06 -17.39 17.06
N LEU A 662 39.27 -17.73 17.50
CA LEU A 662 39.73 -17.48 18.88
C LEU A 662 40.30 -16.07 19.09
N LEU A 663 40.66 -15.35 18.01
CA LEU A 663 41.07 -13.94 18.04
C LEU A 663 39.88 -12.99 18.01
#